data_AF-A0A319E661-F1
#
_entry.id   AF-A0A319E661-F1
#
_cell.length_a   1.000
_cell.length_b   1.000
_cell.length_c   1.000
_cell.angle_alpha   90.00
_cell.angle_beta   90.00
_cell.angle_gamma   90.00
#
_symmetry.space_group_name_H-M   'P 1'
#
loop_
_entity.id
_entity.type
_entity.pdbx_description
1 polymer ?
#
loop_
_entity_poly.entity_id
_entity_poly.type
_entity_poly.pdbx_seq_one_letter_code
_entity_poly.pdbx_strand_id
1 'polypeptide(L)'
;MPLSKESTFPKQSGIDTRSIISMQELDPSPVDEMFPDLEPGEFFPKAQSSPSVGRSSTGGRFSWLKLGLRGYSWDSWLSAFQRYSTYPPSIFLLLHWTNTSLIPLATRSVSDSETYLLLTRPVYQSPPLEHVILTIPVLVHVASGIALRNIRSSRRARLYGAEKRSQRNLLTFWPRMSLQARLGYSLVPLLGVHVLVNRITPLIVDGGSSGVSLGYVAHGFARAPVFWNIYYVVFVAIGVWHFAGGWSSWMGWRVTTIRKQRSRKKGSLEGYLGYSESEQRVQRQRKMWWAVNGIAAYGGTEYRAVKEGLAYILNPPAQTAASKATKKDLKADDQSQSVFYNPIQQFNRDLSVLAIKAYGEHSIALKKQKAEKKKKKATVNTKKRKRELGDSDKQNNEQDQNHGVGATAESKLPSAQQDIVPSFTILDALSATGLRALRYASEIPFTSYVVANDLSASAIQSMKVNIEYNQLEGHIRPNNGDARAYMYSLLSQGNPPNTDPHARKFDVIDLDPYGTAAPFMDAAVQGVKDGGLLCVTCTDAGVWASHGYPEKAFALYGGAPIKGPHCHEGGLRLILHGLAMSAAKYGLAIEPLLSLSIDFYARVFVRVHRSPAEVKFTSGNMMMVYNCDSGCGAWSTQPITQTRQRLDKKGDPFYHFGFAQGPVSDRRCEHCGFQTHLGGPMWAGPLHNPHYIRRILNMLPRADRNVYQTIDRIEGMLTTALEEDLSLELSGLAVHQNSTDDAGEDVPLGEFSAIIPRLDPALRDEHPFYFSLSSLSKVLHTSTISIDAMRGALRHLGYRSTRSHARPNSIRTDAPWEVVWEIMREWVRQKSPIRQGAIKAGSPGAVIMARSRENIQKSDGEDFSIGLLKSDIMAAAEAKDVMEMVSKVQAALYRVGARQGSQETVMSQPRSYNNSAPRPDPGTLEIVFDEALGKEAVARKRLVRYQINPRENWGPLSRASGGR
;
A
#
# COMPACT_ATOMS: atom_id res chain seq x y z
N MET A 1 -12.98 -81.19 41.15
CA MET A 1 -14.38 -81.42 41.57
C MET A 1 -15.27 -80.39 40.89
N PRO A 2 -16.45 -80.79 40.37
CA PRO A 2 -16.48 -81.21 38.96
C PRO A 2 -17.70 -80.70 38.15
N LEU A 3 -17.76 -81.15 36.87
CA LEU A 3 -18.93 -81.31 35.98
C LEU A 3 -19.44 -80.05 35.26
N SER A 4 -19.79 -80.04 33.96
CA SER A 4 -20.01 -81.07 32.90
C SER A 4 -20.20 -80.32 31.55
N LYS A 5 -19.58 -80.70 30.41
CA LYS A 5 -20.00 -81.71 29.39
C LYS A 5 -21.40 -81.41 28.81
N GLU A 6 -21.68 -81.24 27.52
CA GLU A 6 -21.43 -82.03 26.28
C GLU A 6 -21.69 -81.11 25.04
N SER A 7 -20.85 -81.04 23.99
CA SER A 7 -20.65 -81.94 22.84
C SER A 7 -21.83 -82.11 21.85
N THR A 8 -21.62 -81.73 20.58
CA THR A 8 -21.97 -82.57 19.42
C THR A 8 -21.18 -82.17 18.17
N PHE A 9 -20.84 -83.19 17.40
CA PHE A 9 -19.77 -83.33 16.40
C PHE A 9 -20.19 -82.92 14.96
N PRO A 10 -19.23 -82.89 14.00
CA PRO A 10 -19.29 -82.23 12.69
C PRO A 10 -19.64 -83.20 11.56
N LYS A 11 -19.73 -82.70 10.31
CA LYS A 11 -19.62 -83.55 9.10
C LYS A 11 -18.93 -82.86 7.94
N GLN A 12 -18.21 -83.71 7.21
CA GLN A 12 -17.15 -83.46 6.24
C GLN A 12 -17.64 -83.29 4.80
N SER A 13 -16.75 -82.66 4.02
CA SER A 13 -16.33 -82.95 2.62
C SER A 13 -17.33 -82.77 1.48
N GLY A 14 -16.85 -82.11 0.42
CA GLY A 14 -17.54 -82.12 -0.87
C GLY A 14 -16.93 -81.25 -1.97
N ILE A 15 -15.72 -81.64 -2.42
CA ILE A 15 -15.33 -81.75 -3.85
C ILE A 15 -15.21 -80.47 -4.72
N ASP A 16 -14.05 -80.45 -5.37
CA ASP A 16 -13.50 -79.56 -6.39
C ASP A 16 -14.17 -79.72 -7.78
N THR A 17 -14.22 -78.67 -8.60
CA THR A 17 -14.05 -78.71 -10.08
C THR A 17 -14.24 -77.34 -10.75
N ARG A 18 -13.13 -76.86 -11.36
CA ARG A 18 -12.99 -76.28 -12.71
C ARG A 18 -13.33 -74.81 -13.02
N SER A 19 -12.26 -74.16 -13.52
CA SER A 19 -12.12 -73.23 -14.67
C SER A 19 -12.86 -71.88 -14.62
N ILE A 20 -12.17 -70.75 -14.45
CA ILE A 20 -11.29 -70.05 -15.43
C ILE A 20 -12.05 -69.69 -16.72
N ILE A 21 -12.54 -68.45 -16.78
CA ILE A 21 -12.24 -67.42 -17.79
C ILE A 21 -12.57 -66.07 -17.13
N SER A 22 -11.57 -65.46 -16.49
CA SER A 22 -11.58 -64.04 -16.15
C SER A 22 -10.81 -63.35 -17.27
N MET A 23 -11.48 -62.53 -18.07
CA MET A 23 -10.84 -61.70 -19.09
C MET A 23 -9.80 -60.80 -18.42
N GLN A 24 -8.55 -60.92 -18.85
CA GLN A 24 -7.41 -60.14 -18.38
C GLN A 24 -7.26 -58.90 -19.26
N GLU A 25 -7.26 -57.71 -18.66
CA GLU A 25 -6.91 -56.46 -19.34
C GLU A 25 -5.38 -56.45 -19.57
N LEU A 26 -4.94 -56.22 -20.80
CA LEU A 26 -3.52 -56.12 -21.16
C LEU A 26 -3.00 -54.72 -20.82
N ASP A 27 -1.97 -54.63 -19.99
CA ASP A 27 -1.24 -53.38 -19.71
C ASP A 27 -0.32 -52.99 -20.88
N PRO A 28 -0.27 -51.71 -21.31
CA PRO A 28 0.83 -51.23 -22.12
C PRO A 28 2.07 -50.87 -21.26
N SER A 29 3.23 -51.30 -21.75
CA SER A 29 4.59 -51.12 -21.19
C SER A 29 5.05 -49.64 -21.14
N PRO A 30 5.96 -49.25 -20.21
CA PRO A 30 6.41 -47.86 -20.03
C PRO A 30 7.75 -47.59 -20.73
N VAL A 31 7.84 -46.56 -21.59
CA VAL A 31 9.12 -45.88 -21.90
C VAL A 31 8.87 -44.40 -22.21
N ASP A 32 9.77 -43.56 -21.69
CA ASP A 32 9.82 -42.10 -21.73
C ASP A 32 10.14 -41.46 -23.11
N GLU A 33 9.61 -40.23 -23.24
CA GLU A 33 10.04 -39.03 -23.97
C GLU A 33 10.15 -38.93 -25.53
N MET A 34 9.44 -37.87 -26.01
CA MET A 34 9.69 -36.96 -27.14
C MET A 34 8.99 -37.17 -28.52
N PHE A 35 8.36 -36.08 -28.97
CA PHE A 35 7.49 -35.73 -30.15
C PHE A 35 7.86 -36.35 -31.54
N PRO A 36 7.03 -36.33 -32.64
CA PRO A 36 5.90 -35.43 -33.03
C PRO A 36 4.71 -36.10 -33.81
N ASP A 37 3.84 -35.28 -34.42
CA ASP A 37 2.64 -35.58 -35.24
C ASP A 37 2.73 -36.75 -36.24
N LEU A 38 1.65 -37.54 -36.42
CA LEU A 38 1.17 -38.11 -37.70
C LEU A 38 -0.18 -38.86 -37.57
N GLU A 39 -0.94 -38.83 -38.67
CA GLU A 39 -2.32 -39.31 -38.88
C GLU A 39 -2.52 -40.84 -38.90
N PRO A 40 -3.78 -41.35 -38.83
CA PRO A 40 -4.08 -42.76 -38.63
C PRO A 40 -4.16 -43.53 -39.95
N GLY A 41 -3.56 -44.73 -40.00
CA GLY A 41 -3.84 -45.66 -41.09
C GLY A 41 -2.95 -46.89 -41.15
N GLU A 42 -3.56 -48.03 -40.79
CA GLU A 42 -3.29 -49.38 -41.30
C GLU A 42 -2.03 -50.14 -40.81
N PHE A 43 -2.35 -51.15 -40.02
CA PHE A 43 -1.48 -52.14 -39.40
C PHE A 43 -1.47 -53.35 -40.32
N PHE A 44 -0.36 -53.68 -40.99
CA PHE A 44 0.17 -55.05 -41.22
C PHE A 44 1.54 -54.98 -41.92
N PRO A 45 2.52 -55.84 -41.57
CA PRO A 45 3.94 -55.56 -41.79
C PRO A 45 4.48 -56.18 -43.09
N LYS A 46 5.41 -55.49 -43.75
CA LYS A 46 6.37 -56.12 -44.67
C LYS A 46 7.77 -55.52 -44.52
N ALA A 47 8.75 -56.39 -44.74
CA ALA A 47 10.15 -56.28 -44.39
C ALA A 47 10.91 -55.16 -45.11
N GLN A 48 12.03 -54.79 -44.48
CA GLN A 48 13.05 -53.81 -44.85
C GLN A 48 13.42 -53.79 -46.35
N SER A 49 13.49 -52.59 -46.92
CA SER A 49 14.56 -52.19 -47.84
C SER A 49 14.68 -50.66 -47.95
N SER A 50 15.89 -50.23 -48.27
CA SER A 50 16.52 -48.90 -48.20
C SER A 50 15.99 -47.88 -49.24
N PRO A 51 16.45 -46.60 -49.21
CA PRO A 51 15.66 -45.42 -49.58
C PRO A 51 15.82 -44.94 -51.03
N SER A 52 14.80 -44.24 -51.55
CA SER A 52 14.99 -43.30 -52.66
C SER A 52 13.89 -42.22 -52.77
N VAL A 53 14.33 -40.96 -52.62
CA VAL A 53 14.13 -39.79 -53.50
C VAL A 53 12.75 -39.52 -54.14
N GLY A 54 12.30 -38.27 -53.91
CA GLY A 54 11.55 -37.43 -54.85
C GLY A 54 10.02 -37.50 -54.72
N ARG A 55 9.20 -36.50 -55.04
CA ARG A 55 9.32 -35.11 -55.51
C ARG A 55 7.90 -34.75 -55.96
N SER A 56 7.32 -33.63 -55.51
CA SER A 56 6.24 -32.89 -56.20
C SER A 56 4.90 -33.66 -56.42
N SER A 57 3.73 -33.11 -56.71
CA SER A 57 3.31 -31.80 -57.22
C SER A 57 1.78 -31.67 -57.05
N THR A 58 1.33 -30.48 -56.66
CA THR A 58 0.19 -29.71 -57.20
C THR A 58 -1.15 -30.37 -57.54
N GLY A 59 -2.22 -29.80 -56.97
CA GLY A 59 -3.58 -29.89 -57.50
C GLY A 59 -4.56 -29.04 -56.67
N GLY A 60 -4.63 -27.73 -56.95
CA GLY A 60 -5.53 -26.81 -56.26
C GLY A 60 -6.93 -26.72 -56.87
N ARG A 61 -7.93 -26.37 -56.04
CA ARG A 61 -9.03 -25.43 -56.34
C ARG A 61 -9.82 -25.10 -55.05
N PHE A 62 -9.80 -23.81 -54.69
CA PHE A 62 -10.76 -22.96 -53.92
C PHE A 62 -11.55 -23.63 -52.74
N SER A 63 -11.27 -23.37 -51.45
CA SER A 63 -11.35 -22.12 -50.64
C SER A 63 -12.74 -21.50 -50.49
N TRP A 64 -13.48 -21.94 -49.47
CA TRP A 64 -14.32 -21.08 -48.62
C TRP A 64 -14.06 -21.42 -47.14
N LEU A 65 -13.64 -20.41 -46.38
CA LEU A 65 -13.65 -20.29 -44.91
C LEU A 65 -13.05 -21.44 -44.08
N LYS A 66 -11.72 -21.42 -43.95
CA LYS A 66 -10.99 -21.97 -42.80
C LYS A 66 -11.29 -21.12 -41.55
N LEU A 67 -12.35 -21.45 -40.81
CA LEU A 67 -12.36 -21.20 -39.37
C LEU A 67 -11.61 -22.39 -38.74
N GLY A 68 -10.46 -22.11 -38.12
CA GLY A 68 -9.52 -23.12 -37.62
C GLY A 68 -10.09 -24.09 -36.59
N LEU A 69 -10.85 -25.08 -37.07
CA LEU A 69 -11.28 -26.23 -36.29
C LEU A 69 -10.23 -27.33 -36.43
N ARG A 70 -9.31 -27.33 -35.47
CA ARG A 70 -8.53 -28.52 -35.09
C ARG A 70 -9.50 -29.70 -34.94
N GLY A 71 -9.15 -30.87 -35.46
CA GLY A 71 -10.02 -32.06 -35.46
C GLY A 71 -10.53 -32.41 -34.06
N TYR A 72 -11.76 -31.99 -33.76
CA TYR A 72 -12.43 -32.28 -32.51
C TYR A 72 -13.35 -33.48 -32.70
N SER A 73 -13.12 -34.55 -31.93
CA SER A 73 -14.06 -35.66 -31.83
C SER A 73 -15.45 -35.16 -31.40
N TRP A 74 -16.51 -35.83 -31.84
CA TRP A 74 -17.90 -35.53 -31.45
C TRP A 74 -18.10 -35.36 -29.93
N ASP A 75 -17.25 -35.99 -29.12
CA ASP A 75 -17.27 -35.89 -27.66
C ASP A 75 -16.89 -34.48 -27.16
N SER A 76 -15.97 -33.82 -27.84
CA SER A 76 -15.54 -32.46 -27.50
C SER A 76 -16.61 -31.44 -27.87
N TRP A 77 -17.22 -31.60 -29.05
CA TRP A 77 -18.35 -30.78 -29.47
C TRP A 77 -19.56 -30.94 -28.54
N LEU A 78 -19.92 -32.18 -28.18
CA LEU A 78 -21.00 -32.44 -27.24
C LEU A 78 -20.68 -31.88 -25.83
N SER A 79 -19.43 -31.98 -25.39
CA SER A 79 -19.01 -31.40 -24.10
C SER A 79 -19.01 -29.88 -24.12
N ALA A 80 -18.64 -29.26 -25.25
CA ALA A 80 -18.71 -27.82 -25.46
C ALA A 80 -20.17 -27.34 -25.48
N PHE A 81 -21.05 -28.02 -26.22
CA PHE A 81 -22.48 -27.71 -26.24
C PHE A 81 -23.10 -27.82 -24.86
N GLN A 82 -22.81 -28.89 -24.10
CA GLN A 82 -23.29 -29.03 -22.72
C GLN A 82 -22.77 -27.90 -21.81
N ARG A 83 -21.53 -27.46 -22.03
CA ARG A 83 -20.86 -26.44 -21.21
C ARG A 83 -21.36 -25.03 -21.48
N TYR A 84 -21.55 -24.66 -22.75
CA TYR A 84 -21.94 -23.30 -23.12
C TYR A 84 -23.45 -23.09 -23.10
N SER A 85 -24.25 -24.15 -23.20
CA SER A 85 -25.71 -24.04 -23.07
C SER A 85 -26.20 -23.67 -21.67
N THR A 86 -25.34 -23.65 -20.65
CA THR A 86 -25.70 -23.27 -19.27
C THR A 86 -25.79 -21.76 -19.05
N TYR A 87 -25.13 -20.94 -19.88
CA TYR A 87 -25.05 -19.49 -19.66
C TYR A 87 -26.41 -18.79 -19.82
N PRO A 88 -27.15 -18.97 -20.94
CA PRO A 88 -28.41 -18.24 -21.10
C PRO A 88 -29.47 -18.61 -20.05
N PRO A 89 -29.70 -19.90 -19.70
CA PRO A 89 -30.62 -20.26 -18.63
C PRO A 89 -30.19 -19.78 -17.24
N SER A 90 -28.89 -19.67 -16.97
CA SER A 90 -28.40 -19.15 -15.68
C SER A 90 -28.72 -17.66 -15.51
N ILE A 91 -28.53 -16.87 -16.56
CA ILE A 91 -28.85 -15.43 -16.56
C ILE A 91 -30.36 -15.24 -16.38
N PHE A 92 -31.17 -16.01 -17.10
CA PHE A 92 -32.62 -15.96 -16.92
C PHE A 92 -33.04 -16.37 -15.51
N LEU A 93 -32.48 -17.47 -14.96
CA LEU A 93 -32.84 -17.91 -13.61
C LEU A 93 -32.54 -16.83 -12.56
N LEU A 94 -31.43 -16.10 -12.70
CA LEU A 94 -31.07 -15.01 -11.80
C LEU A 94 -32.11 -13.88 -11.88
N LEU A 95 -32.50 -13.46 -13.08
CA LEU A 95 -33.53 -12.43 -13.28
C LEU A 95 -34.90 -12.90 -12.76
N HIS A 96 -35.30 -14.12 -13.11
CA HIS A 96 -36.56 -14.72 -12.70
C HIS A 96 -36.64 -14.86 -11.18
N TRP A 97 -35.62 -15.42 -10.53
CA TRP A 97 -35.56 -15.58 -9.07
C TRP A 97 -35.60 -14.24 -8.33
N THR A 98 -34.91 -13.22 -8.88
CA THR A 98 -34.94 -11.87 -8.31
C THR A 98 -36.37 -11.31 -8.31
N ASN A 99 -37.08 -11.44 -9.43
CA ASN A 99 -38.41 -10.84 -9.59
C ASN A 99 -39.54 -11.65 -8.95
N THR A 100 -39.46 -12.97 -8.94
CA THR A 100 -40.53 -13.84 -8.43
C THR A 100 -40.34 -14.29 -6.99
N SER A 101 -39.13 -14.14 -6.42
CA SER A 101 -38.83 -14.56 -5.05
C SER A 101 -38.24 -13.44 -4.19
N LEU A 102 -37.16 -12.78 -4.64
CA LEU A 102 -36.43 -11.83 -3.79
C LEU A 102 -37.17 -10.51 -3.60
N ILE A 103 -37.74 -9.95 -4.67
CA ILE A 103 -38.53 -8.70 -4.60
C ILE A 103 -39.81 -8.90 -3.78
N PRO A 104 -40.65 -9.94 -4.02
CA PRO A 104 -41.81 -10.20 -3.17
C PRO A 104 -41.48 -10.42 -1.69
N LEU A 105 -40.33 -11.04 -1.40
CA LEU A 105 -39.85 -11.20 -0.03
C LEU A 105 -39.45 -9.86 0.60
N ALA A 106 -38.82 -8.97 -0.17
CA ALA A 106 -38.36 -7.67 0.28
C ALA A 106 -39.50 -6.66 0.48
N THR A 107 -40.47 -6.61 -0.45
CA THR A 107 -41.62 -5.70 -0.41
C THR A 107 -42.73 -6.21 0.51
N ARG A 108 -42.79 -7.53 0.79
CA ARG A 108 -43.85 -8.21 1.55
C ARG A 108 -45.27 -7.91 1.03
N SER A 109 -45.39 -7.52 -0.24
CA SER A 109 -46.63 -7.08 -0.86
C SER A 109 -46.69 -7.60 -2.30
N VAL A 110 -47.78 -8.29 -2.64
CA VAL A 110 -47.97 -8.86 -3.99
C VAL A 110 -48.24 -7.73 -4.99
N SER A 111 -49.04 -6.72 -4.63
CA SER A 111 -49.37 -5.59 -5.50
C SER A 111 -48.14 -4.76 -5.86
N ASP A 112 -47.26 -4.51 -4.88
CA ASP A 112 -46.07 -3.66 -5.09
C ASP A 112 -44.98 -4.38 -5.88
N SER A 113 -44.98 -5.72 -5.82
CA SER A 113 -44.03 -6.56 -6.56
C SER A 113 -44.38 -6.71 -8.04
N GLU A 114 -45.66 -6.58 -8.38
CA GLU A 114 -46.16 -6.74 -9.75
C GLU A 114 -45.55 -5.70 -10.70
N THR A 115 -45.32 -4.47 -10.23
CA THR A 115 -44.66 -3.41 -11.01
C THR A 115 -43.25 -3.80 -11.47
N TYR A 116 -42.50 -4.51 -10.64
CA TYR A 116 -41.15 -4.99 -10.98
C TYR A 116 -41.18 -6.18 -11.95
N LEU A 117 -42.23 -7.01 -11.87
CA LEU A 117 -42.45 -8.10 -12.81
C LEU A 117 -42.79 -7.57 -14.21
N LEU A 118 -43.51 -6.44 -14.31
CA LEU A 118 -43.79 -5.76 -15.57
C LEU A 118 -42.54 -5.15 -16.23
N LEU A 119 -41.60 -4.60 -15.44
CA LEU A 119 -40.38 -3.96 -15.95
C LEU A 119 -39.48 -4.92 -16.73
N THR A 120 -39.47 -6.19 -16.31
CA THR A 120 -38.54 -7.20 -16.85
C THR A 120 -39.21 -8.12 -17.87
N ARG A 121 -40.54 -8.06 -17.98
CA ARG A 121 -41.38 -8.78 -18.95
C ARG A 121 -40.90 -8.68 -20.41
N PRO A 122 -40.46 -7.52 -20.93
CA PRO A 122 -39.97 -7.41 -22.31
C PRO A 122 -38.69 -8.21 -22.59
N VAL A 123 -37.87 -8.45 -21.57
CA VAL A 123 -36.55 -9.10 -21.69
C VAL A 123 -36.68 -10.62 -21.88
N TYR A 124 -37.79 -11.23 -21.45
CA TYR A 124 -37.91 -12.70 -21.44
C TYR A 124 -39.25 -13.28 -21.89
N GLN A 125 -40.29 -12.48 -22.17
CA GLN A 125 -41.59 -12.98 -22.68
C GLN A 125 -41.87 -12.61 -24.15
N SER A 126 -40.87 -12.12 -24.90
CA SER A 126 -41.07 -11.86 -26.34
C SER A 126 -41.06 -13.20 -27.11
N PRO A 127 -42.07 -13.47 -27.98
CA PRO A 127 -42.28 -14.78 -28.60
C PRO A 127 -41.14 -15.41 -29.43
N PRO A 128 -40.08 -14.71 -29.89
CA PRO A 128 -38.89 -15.41 -30.40
C PRO A 128 -37.76 -15.54 -29.36
N LEU A 129 -37.68 -14.63 -28.39
CA LEU A 129 -36.52 -14.51 -27.51
C LEU A 129 -36.54 -15.53 -26.36
N GLU A 130 -37.72 -15.84 -25.82
CA GLU A 130 -37.90 -16.84 -24.76
C GLU A 130 -37.36 -18.21 -25.21
N HIS A 131 -37.64 -18.60 -26.45
CA HIS A 131 -37.21 -19.88 -26.99
C HIS A 131 -35.70 -19.95 -27.23
N VAL A 132 -35.09 -18.85 -27.67
CA VAL A 132 -33.64 -18.75 -27.92
C VAL A 132 -32.84 -18.72 -26.61
N ILE A 133 -33.33 -18.03 -25.58
CA ILE A 133 -32.63 -17.90 -24.29
C ILE A 133 -32.85 -19.13 -23.41
N LEU A 134 -34.01 -19.78 -23.48
CA LEU A 134 -34.37 -20.85 -22.53
C LEU A 134 -34.60 -22.20 -23.16
N THR A 135 -35.58 -22.33 -24.05
CA THR A 135 -36.01 -23.66 -24.47
C THR A 135 -34.93 -24.38 -25.26
N ILE A 136 -34.27 -23.70 -26.20
CA ILE A 136 -33.21 -24.29 -27.01
C ILE A 136 -31.98 -24.64 -26.14
N PRO A 137 -31.40 -23.73 -25.31
CA PRO A 137 -30.23 -24.06 -24.50
C PRO A 137 -30.49 -25.16 -23.47
N VAL A 138 -31.66 -25.18 -22.82
CA VAL A 138 -32.01 -26.24 -21.85
C VAL A 138 -32.11 -27.61 -22.54
N LEU A 139 -32.77 -27.68 -23.70
CA LEU A 139 -32.85 -28.92 -24.48
C LEU A 139 -31.47 -29.40 -24.93
N VAL A 140 -30.63 -28.48 -25.42
CA VAL A 140 -29.24 -28.79 -25.79
C VAL A 140 -28.44 -29.29 -24.59
N HIS A 141 -28.59 -28.69 -23.41
CA HIS A 141 -27.91 -29.12 -22.19
C HIS A 141 -28.28 -30.56 -21.78
N VAL A 142 -29.58 -30.87 -21.80
CA VAL A 142 -30.09 -32.21 -21.41
C VAL A 142 -29.70 -33.25 -22.46
N ALA A 143 -29.90 -32.96 -23.75
CA ALA A 143 -29.60 -33.88 -24.84
C ALA A 143 -28.11 -34.20 -24.93
N SER A 144 -27.24 -33.19 -24.88
CA SER A 144 -25.78 -33.39 -24.88
C SER A 144 -25.30 -34.16 -23.65
N GLY A 145 -25.87 -33.90 -22.47
CA GLY A 145 -25.56 -34.64 -21.24
C GLY A 145 -25.94 -36.12 -21.29
N ILE A 146 -27.11 -36.46 -21.85
CA ILE A 146 -27.54 -37.85 -22.06
C ILE A 146 -26.66 -38.54 -23.12
N ALA A 147 -26.39 -37.86 -24.23
CA ALA A 147 -25.54 -38.38 -25.31
C ALA A 147 -24.13 -38.69 -24.81
N LEU A 148 -23.49 -37.75 -24.11
CA LEU A 148 -22.15 -37.95 -23.52
C LEU A 148 -22.13 -39.11 -22.53
N ARG A 149 -23.20 -39.28 -21.74
CA ARG A 149 -23.30 -40.39 -20.80
C ARG A 149 -23.35 -41.74 -21.51
N ASN A 150 -24.16 -41.84 -22.56
CA ASN A 150 -24.30 -43.06 -23.37
C ASN A 150 -23.04 -43.37 -24.18
N ILE A 151 -22.37 -42.36 -24.72
CA ILE A 151 -21.10 -42.54 -25.44
C ILE A 151 -19.99 -43.00 -24.49
N ARG A 152 -19.86 -42.35 -23.32
CA ARG A 152 -18.87 -42.72 -22.30
C ARG A 152 -19.15 -44.11 -21.72
N SER A 153 -20.42 -44.48 -21.51
CA SER A 153 -20.77 -45.84 -21.04
C SER A 153 -20.48 -46.88 -22.12
N SER A 154 -20.80 -46.61 -23.39
CA SER A 154 -20.51 -47.54 -24.49
C SER A 154 -19.02 -47.75 -24.70
N ARG A 155 -18.18 -46.71 -24.55
CA ARG A 155 -16.71 -46.86 -24.65
C ARG A 155 -16.14 -47.61 -23.46
N ARG A 156 -16.63 -47.34 -22.25
CA ARG A 156 -16.23 -48.09 -21.06
C ARG A 156 -16.58 -49.58 -21.21
N ALA A 157 -17.74 -49.91 -21.78
CA ALA A 157 -18.09 -51.30 -22.08
C ALA A 157 -17.15 -51.94 -23.14
N ARG A 158 -16.68 -51.18 -24.14
CA ARG A 158 -15.68 -51.66 -25.12
C ARG A 158 -14.31 -51.89 -24.50
N LEU A 159 -13.88 -51.04 -23.56
CA LEU A 159 -12.64 -51.23 -22.81
C LEU A 159 -12.64 -52.55 -22.02
N TYR A 160 -13.80 -52.98 -21.53
CA TYR A 160 -13.97 -54.29 -20.85
C TYR A 160 -14.35 -55.45 -21.80
N GLY A 161 -14.05 -55.34 -23.10
CA GLY A 161 -14.20 -56.44 -24.07
C GLY A 161 -15.62 -56.74 -24.56
N ALA A 162 -16.63 -55.92 -24.24
CA ALA A 162 -18.01 -56.13 -24.68
C ALA A 162 -18.28 -55.51 -26.07
N GLU A 163 -17.95 -56.26 -27.12
CA GLU A 163 -18.14 -55.81 -28.51
C GLU A 163 -19.60 -55.89 -28.97
N LYS A 164 -20.33 -56.96 -28.63
CA LYS A 164 -21.73 -57.18 -29.08
C LYS A 164 -22.77 -56.54 -28.15
N ARG A 165 -23.92 -56.13 -28.71
CA ARG A 165 -25.02 -55.46 -27.97
C ARG A 165 -25.60 -56.34 -26.84
N SER A 166 -25.65 -57.66 -27.04
CA SER A 166 -26.09 -58.63 -26.01
C SER A 166 -25.12 -58.74 -24.83
N GLN A 167 -23.79 -58.67 -25.09
CA GLN A 167 -22.76 -58.70 -24.06
C GLN A 167 -22.77 -57.42 -23.19
N ARG A 168 -23.13 -56.27 -23.78
CA ARG A 168 -23.27 -55.00 -23.02
C ARG A 168 -24.44 -55.01 -22.06
N ASN A 169 -25.51 -55.75 -22.36
CA ASN A 169 -26.66 -55.90 -21.46
C ASN A 169 -26.37 -56.80 -20.24
N LEU A 170 -25.34 -57.65 -20.32
CA LEU A 170 -24.89 -58.51 -19.21
C LEU A 170 -24.00 -57.76 -18.20
N LEU A 171 -23.48 -56.58 -18.57
CA LEU A 171 -22.71 -55.71 -17.68
C LEU A 171 -23.67 -54.88 -16.79
N THR A 172 -24.07 -55.44 -15.65
CA THR A 172 -24.96 -54.80 -14.66
C THR A 172 -24.32 -53.65 -13.87
N PHE A 173 -23.04 -53.34 -14.10
CA PHE A 173 -22.36 -52.26 -13.38
C PHE A 173 -22.60 -50.91 -14.05
N TRP A 174 -23.79 -50.34 -13.83
CA TRP A 174 -24.03 -48.94 -14.17
C TRP A 174 -23.14 -48.04 -13.29
N PRO A 175 -22.37 -47.09 -13.85
CA PRO A 175 -21.60 -46.17 -13.03
C PRO A 175 -22.55 -45.32 -12.19
N ARG A 176 -22.33 -45.32 -10.86
CA ARG A 176 -23.14 -44.54 -9.91
C ARG A 176 -23.27 -43.11 -10.40
N MET A 177 -24.52 -42.66 -10.58
CA MET A 177 -24.78 -41.32 -11.09
C MET A 177 -24.27 -40.26 -10.12
N SER A 178 -23.57 -39.24 -10.63
CA SER A 178 -23.20 -38.09 -9.80
C SER A 178 -24.46 -37.46 -9.20
N LEU A 179 -24.34 -36.96 -7.96
CA LEU A 179 -25.44 -36.24 -7.30
C LEU A 179 -25.99 -35.12 -8.20
N GLN A 180 -25.09 -34.44 -8.90
CA GLN A 180 -25.41 -33.39 -9.86
C GLN A 180 -26.32 -33.87 -11.00
N ALA A 181 -26.03 -35.05 -11.57
CA ALA A 181 -26.88 -35.63 -12.60
C ALA A 181 -28.22 -36.10 -12.04
N ARG A 182 -28.25 -36.69 -10.84
CA ARG A 182 -29.51 -37.12 -10.20
C ARG A 182 -30.44 -35.93 -9.98
N LEU A 183 -29.90 -34.82 -9.48
CA LEU A 183 -30.66 -33.57 -9.31
C LEU A 183 -31.15 -33.01 -10.64
N GLY A 184 -30.34 -33.09 -11.71
CA GLY A 184 -30.74 -32.68 -13.05
C GLY A 184 -31.93 -33.48 -13.57
N TYR A 185 -31.89 -34.82 -13.46
CA TYR A 185 -33.02 -35.67 -13.90
C TYR A 185 -34.28 -35.46 -13.05
N SER A 186 -34.13 -35.21 -11.75
CA SER A 186 -35.26 -34.86 -10.88
C SER A 186 -35.85 -33.48 -11.19
N LEU A 187 -35.03 -32.54 -11.69
CA LEU A 187 -35.47 -31.18 -12.02
C LEU A 187 -36.31 -31.11 -13.30
N VAL A 188 -36.03 -31.96 -14.31
CA VAL A 188 -36.75 -31.96 -15.60
C VAL A 188 -38.28 -32.10 -15.47
N PRO A 189 -38.84 -33.11 -14.77
CA PRO A 189 -40.29 -33.23 -14.63
C PRO A 189 -40.90 -32.10 -13.79
N LEU A 190 -40.17 -31.60 -12.78
CA LEU A 190 -40.64 -30.48 -11.96
C LEU A 190 -40.72 -29.21 -12.80
N LEU A 191 -39.69 -28.91 -13.60
CA LEU A 191 -39.70 -27.80 -14.55
C LEU A 191 -40.84 -27.94 -15.58
N GLY A 192 -41.08 -29.16 -16.06
CA GLY A 192 -42.20 -29.45 -16.97
C GLY A 192 -43.56 -29.10 -16.37
N VAL A 193 -43.82 -29.48 -15.11
CA VAL A 193 -45.06 -29.08 -14.40
C VAL A 193 -45.14 -27.57 -14.20
N HIS A 194 -44.02 -26.91 -13.89
CA HIS A 194 -43.99 -25.46 -13.72
C HIS A 194 -44.34 -24.73 -15.02
N VAL A 195 -43.81 -25.19 -16.15
CA VAL A 195 -44.13 -24.68 -17.50
C VAL A 195 -45.57 -25.02 -17.89
N LEU A 196 -46.06 -26.22 -17.58
CA LEU A 196 -47.43 -26.61 -17.87
C LEU A 196 -48.42 -25.64 -17.20
N VAL A 197 -48.25 -25.41 -15.89
CA VAL A 197 -49.15 -24.60 -15.08
C VAL A 197 -49.07 -23.12 -15.43
N ASN A 198 -47.86 -22.58 -15.59
CA ASN A 198 -47.67 -21.14 -15.74
C ASN A 198 -47.54 -20.67 -17.20
N ARG A 199 -47.40 -21.57 -18.18
CA ARG A 199 -47.26 -21.21 -19.59
C ARG A 199 -48.28 -21.90 -20.49
N ILE A 200 -48.39 -23.23 -20.43
CA ILE A 200 -49.23 -23.98 -21.38
C ILE A 200 -50.72 -23.84 -21.04
N THR A 201 -51.11 -23.98 -19.78
CA THR A 201 -52.52 -23.87 -19.37
C THR A 201 -53.10 -22.47 -19.68
N PRO A 202 -52.44 -21.34 -19.35
CA PRO A 202 -52.92 -20.01 -19.72
C PRO A 202 -52.93 -19.79 -21.24
N LEU A 203 -51.98 -20.37 -21.98
CA LEU A 203 -51.98 -20.30 -23.45
C LEU A 203 -53.23 -20.98 -24.06
N ILE A 204 -53.64 -22.12 -23.50
CA ILE A 204 -54.80 -22.88 -23.98
C ILE A 204 -56.12 -22.18 -23.61
N VAL A 205 -56.21 -21.61 -22.40
CA VAL A 205 -57.44 -21.02 -21.87
C VAL A 205 -57.62 -19.57 -22.29
N ASP A 206 -56.58 -18.74 -22.15
CA ASP A 206 -56.64 -17.28 -22.33
C ASP A 206 -56.03 -16.82 -23.67
N GLY A 207 -55.59 -17.75 -24.52
CA GLY A 207 -54.95 -17.46 -25.81
C GLY A 207 -53.54 -16.86 -25.71
N GLY A 208 -52.99 -16.72 -24.50
CA GLY A 208 -51.67 -16.14 -24.28
C GLY A 208 -51.19 -16.31 -22.83
N SER A 209 -49.88 -16.50 -22.64
CA SER A 209 -49.26 -16.63 -21.30
C SER A 209 -48.75 -15.31 -20.72
N SER A 210 -49.02 -14.20 -21.41
CA SER A 210 -48.62 -12.86 -20.99
C SER A 210 -49.40 -12.40 -19.74
N GLY A 211 -50.65 -12.83 -19.56
CA GLY A 211 -51.50 -12.43 -18.42
C GLY A 211 -51.11 -12.99 -17.04
N VAL A 212 -50.07 -13.82 -16.94
CA VAL A 212 -49.70 -14.48 -15.67
C VAL A 212 -48.97 -13.52 -14.74
N SER A 213 -49.66 -13.10 -13.68
CA SER A 213 -49.17 -12.22 -12.60
C SER A 213 -48.76 -13.00 -11.34
N LEU A 214 -48.10 -12.35 -10.37
CA LEU A 214 -47.89 -12.94 -9.04
C LEU A 214 -49.22 -13.29 -8.36
N GLY A 215 -50.29 -12.54 -8.68
CA GLY A 215 -51.66 -12.83 -8.24
C GLY A 215 -52.19 -14.18 -8.75
N TYR A 216 -51.92 -14.54 -10.01
CA TYR A 216 -52.29 -15.84 -10.57
C TYR A 216 -51.63 -17.00 -9.79
N VAL A 217 -50.34 -16.87 -9.51
CA VAL A 217 -49.58 -17.87 -8.76
C VAL A 217 -50.07 -17.93 -7.30
N ALA A 218 -50.27 -16.78 -6.65
CA ALA A 218 -50.80 -16.69 -5.30
C ALA A 218 -52.20 -17.32 -5.16
N HIS A 219 -53.06 -17.17 -6.16
CA HIS A 219 -54.36 -17.83 -6.21
C HIS A 219 -54.21 -19.37 -6.24
N GLY A 220 -53.23 -19.89 -6.98
CA GLY A 220 -52.88 -21.31 -6.96
C GLY A 220 -52.54 -21.80 -5.55
N PHE A 221 -51.66 -21.08 -4.85
CA PHE A 221 -51.31 -21.37 -3.45
C PHE A 221 -52.52 -21.28 -2.50
N ALA A 222 -53.43 -20.33 -2.70
CA ALA A 222 -54.63 -20.20 -1.88
C ALA A 222 -55.59 -21.40 -2.07
N ARG A 223 -55.70 -21.93 -3.30
CA ARG A 223 -56.62 -23.03 -3.62
C ARG A 223 -56.14 -24.40 -3.11
N ALA A 224 -54.84 -24.64 -3.13
CA ALA A 224 -54.26 -25.90 -2.65
C ALA A 224 -52.93 -25.66 -1.91
N PRO A 225 -52.97 -25.11 -0.67
CA PRO A 225 -51.77 -24.60 0.01
C PRO A 225 -50.76 -25.70 0.31
N VAL A 226 -51.20 -26.88 0.73
CA VAL A 226 -50.29 -27.98 1.07
C VAL A 226 -49.54 -28.47 -0.18
N PHE A 227 -50.28 -28.69 -1.28
CA PHE A 227 -49.71 -29.23 -2.52
C PHE A 227 -48.70 -28.26 -3.14
N TRP A 228 -49.08 -26.99 -3.34
CA TRP A 228 -48.21 -26.01 -3.99
C TRP A 228 -47.00 -25.62 -3.14
N ASN A 229 -47.13 -25.52 -1.81
CA ASN A 229 -45.98 -25.26 -0.95
C ASN A 229 -44.95 -26.40 -1.01
N ILE A 230 -45.39 -27.66 -0.92
CA ILE A 230 -44.48 -28.81 -1.02
C ILE A 230 -43.81 -28.85 -2.39
N TYR A 231 -44.59 -28.67 -3.47
CA TYR A 231 -44.08 -28.66 -4.83
C TYR A 231 -42.99 -27.59 -5.04
N TYR A 232 -43.26 -26.33 -4.69
CA TYR A 232 -42.31 -25.24 -4.90
C TYR A 232 -41.09 -25.32 -3.97
N VAL A 233 -41.23 -25.81 -2.74
CA VAL A 233 -40.08 -26.07 -1.85
C VAL A 233 -39.13 -27.10 -2.47
N VAL A 234 -39.68 -28.22 -2.97
CA VAL A 234 -38.88 -29.27 -3.62
C VAL A 234 -38.27 -28.77 -4.92
N PHE A 235 -39.04 -28.06 -5.75
CA PHE A 235 -38.59 -27.52 -7.02
C PHE A 235 -37.45 -26.51 -6.86
N VAL A 236 -37.59 -25.54 -5.96
CA VAL A 236 -36.56 -24.53 -5.68
C VAL A 236 -35.32 -25.17 -5.07
N ALA A 237 -35.47 -26.10 -4.11
CA ALA A 237 -34.32 -26.76 -3.48
C ALA A 237 -33.49 -27.58 -4.47
N ILE A 238 -34.14 -28.39 -5.32
CA ILE A 238 -33.47 -29.18 -6.36
C ILE A 238 -32.87 -28.26 -7.43
N GLY A 239 -33.59 -27.22 -7.84
CA GLY A 239 -33.14 -26.22 -8.80
C GLY A 239 -31.87 -25.53 -8.34
N VAL A 240 -31.89 -24.88 -7.16
CA VAL A 240 -30.74 -24.16 -6.61
C VAL A 240 -29.53 -25.08 -6.47
N TRP A 241 -29.71 -26.30 -5.96
CA TRP A 241 -28.59 -27.23 -5.79
C TRP A 241 -28.03 -27.72 -7.13
N HIS A 242 -28.86 -27.89 -8.15
CA HIS A 242 -28.41 -28.23 -9.50
C HIS A 242 -27.65 -27.05 -10.14
N PHE A 243 -28.18 -25.83 -10.12
CA PHE A 243 -27.51 -24.69 -10.74
C PHE A 243 -26.20 -24.30 -10.02
N ALA A 244 -26.23 -24.12 -8.69
CA ALA A 244 -25.04 -23.79 -7.92
C ALA A 244 -24.04 -24.96 -7.88
N GLY A 245 -24.52 -26.19 -7.82
CA GLY A 245 -23.70 -27.40 -7.92
C GLY A 245 -23.01 -27.55 -9.28
N GLY A 246 -23.70 -27.16 -10.35
CA GLY A 246 -23.20 -27.17 -11.72
C GLY A 246 -22.13 -26.10 -11.94
N TRP A 247 -22.39 -24.87 -11.49
CA TRP A 247 -21.43 -23.77 -11.55
C TRP A 247 -20.19 -24.00 -10.69
N SER A 248 -20.35 -24.54 -9.48
CA SER A 248 -19.19 -24.91 -8.64
C SER A 248 -18.37 -26.06 -9.24
N SER A 249 -19.00 -27.03 -9.90
CA SER A 249 -18.28 -28.05 -10.68
C SER A 249 -17.58 -27.47 -11.91
N TRP A 250 -18.16 -26.44 -12.53
CA TRP A 250 -17.61 -25.78 -13.73
C TRP A 250 -16.43 -24.85 -13.41
N MET A 251 -16.51 -24.10 -12.31
CA MET A 251 -15.40 -23.26 -11.80
C MET A 251 -14.28 -24.08 -11.14
N GLY A 252 -14.43 -25.41 -11.06
CA GLY A 252 -13.43 -26.31 -10.46
C GLY A 252 -13.44 -26.33 -8.93
N TRP A 253 -14.47 -25.77 -8.28
CA TRP A 253 -14.58 -25.65 -6.82
C TRP A 253 -15.07 -26.93 -6.14
N ARG A 254 -15.67 -27.88 -6.88
CA ARG A 254 -16.22 -29.13 -6.35
C ARG A 254 -15.60 -30.36 -7.02
N VAL A 255 -14.79 -31.13 -6.29
CA VAL A 255 -14.27 -32.43 -6.76
C VAL A 255 -15.27 -33.55 -6.42
N THR A 256 -16.04 -34.02 -7.40
CA THR A 256 -17.02 -35.11 -7.20
C THR A 256 -16.40 -36.49 -7.39
N THR A 257 -15.66 -36.97 -6.38
CA THR A 257 -15.59 -38.41 -6.06
C THR A 257 -15.38 -38.56 -4.55
N ILE A 258 -16.48 -38.48 -3.81
CA ILE A 258 -16.55 -38.93 -2.42
C ILE A 258 -16.42 -40.46 -2.44
N ARG A 259 -15.22 -41.01 -2.23
CA ARG A 259 -15.09 -42.38 -1.71
C ARG A 259 -15.03 -42.25 -0.19
N LYS A 260 -16.21 -42.31 0.41
CA LYS A 260 -16.44 -42.20 1.86
C LYS A 260 -15.62 -43.28 2.57
N GLN A 261 -14.59 -42.85 3.29
CA GLN A 261 -13.87 -43.62 4.29
C GLN A 261 -14.91 -44.20 5.25
N ARG A 262 -15.09 -45.53 5.26
CA ARG A 262 -15.97 -46.22 6.21
C ARG A 262 -15.11 -47.03 7.16
N SER A 263 -15.26 -46.68 8.43
CA SER A 263 -14.64 -47.25 9.61
C SER A 263 -14.66 -48.78 9.66
N ARG A 264 -13.59 -49.32 10.26
CA ARG A 264 -13.36 -50.69 10.72
C ARG A 264 -14.64 -51.49 11.06
N LYS A 265 -14.82 -52.62 10.38
CA LYS A 265 -15.21 -53.90 10.99
C LYS A 265 -14.41 -55.02 10.33
N LYS A 266 -13.87 -55.91 11.18
CA LYS A 266 -13.00 -57.05 10.86
C LYS A 266 -13.60 -57.95 9.77
N GLY A 267 -12.76 -58.43 8.86
CA GLY A 267 -12.99 -59.65 8.09
C GLY A 267 -12.37 -59.65 6.70
N SER A 268 -11.34 -60.49 6.54
CA SER A 268 -10.85 -61.09 5.28
C SER A 268 -9.91 -60.27 4.37
N LEU A 269 -8.67 -60.77 4.30
CA LEU A 269 -7.63 -60.67 3.25
C LEU A 269 -7.79 -59.58 2.18
N GLU A 270 -7.00 -58.51 2.30
CA GLU A 270 -6.47 -57.80 1.14
C GLU A 270 -5.22 -57.01 1.58
N GLY A 271 -4.20 -57.78 1.96
CA GLY A 271 -2.83 -57.31 2.07
C GLY A 271 -2.04 -57.95 0.94
N TYR A 272 -2.08 -57.34 -0.25
CA TYR A 272 -1.04 -57.38 -1.28
C TYR A 272 -1.52 -56.48 -2.43
N LEU A 273 -0.63 -55.66 -2.98
CA LEU A 273 -0.85 -54.66 -4.04
C LEU A 273 -1.32 -53.28 -3.57
N GLY A 274 -0.34 -52.49 -3.12
CA GLY A 274 -0.45 -51.04 -3.08
C GLY A 274 -0.63 -50.48 -4.49
N TYR A 275 -1.58 -49.56 -4.62
CA TYR A 275 -1.71 -48.70 -5.80
C TYR A 275 -1.16 -47.33 -5.45
N SER A 276 -0.14 -46.92 -6.20
CA SER A 276 0.42 -45.57 -6.24
C SER A 276 -0.61 -44.61 -6.83
N GLU A 277 -1.51 -44.09 -5.99
CA GLU A 277 -2.15 -42.80 -6.26
C GLU A 277 -1.04 -41.75 -6.31
N SER A 278 -0.65 -41.38 -7.53
CA SER A 278 0.47 -40.48 -7.83
C SER A 278 0.59 -39.35 -6.80
N GLU A 279 1.65 -39.39 -5.98
CA GLU A 279 1.97 -38.35 -4.99
C GLU A 279 1.94 -36.95 -5.63
N GLN A 280 2.27 -36.86 -6.91
CA GLN A 280 2.21 -35.64 -7.71
C GLN A 280 0.81 -35.02 -7.81
N ARG A 281 -0.26 -35.83 -7.82
CA ARG A 281 -1.64 -35.35 -7.96
C ARG A 281 -2.24 -34.93 -6.62
N VAL A 282 -1.91 -35.66 -5.55
CA VAL A 282 -2.21 -35.25 -4.17
C VAL A 282 -1.39 -33.99 -3.82
N GLN A 283 -0.12 -33.92 -4.22
CA GLN A 283 0.71 -32.72 -4.09
C GLN A 283 0.17 -31.56 -4.94
N ARG A 284 -0.35 -31.77 -6.16
CA ARG A 284 -0.97 -30.69 -6.95
C ARG A 284 -2.26 -30.20 -6.32
N GLN A 285 -3.14 -31.08 -5.83
CA GLN A 285 -4.38 -30.71 -5.14
C GLN A 285 -4.09 -30.01 -3.82
N ARG A 286 -3.13 -30.52 -3.04
CA ARG A 286 -2.59 -29.84 -1.86
C ARG A 286 -2.02 -28.50 -2.26
N LYS A 287 -1.03 -28.40 -3.15
CA LYS A 287 -0.39 -27.14 -3.59
C LYS A 287 -1.40 -26.12 -4.09
N MET A 288 -2.45 -26.56 -4.80
CA MET A 288 -3.50 -25.67 -5.28
C MET A 288 -4.43 -25.22 -4.14
N TRP A 289 -4.75 -26.07 -3.17
CA TRP A 289 -5.51 -25.70 -1.97
C TRP A 289 -4.69 -24.82 -1.01
N TRP A 290 -3.40 -25.09 -0.84
CA TRP A 290 -2.40 -24.27 -0.13
C TRP A 290 -2.26 -22.90 -0.82
N ALA A 291 -2.17 -22.85 -2.15
CA ALA A 291 -2.06 -21.61 -2.92
C ALA A 291 -3.35 -20.76 -2.86
N VAL A 292 -4.53 -21.39 -2.93
CA VAL A 292 -5.83 -20.68 -2.90
C VAL A 292 -6.17 -20.17 -1.50
N ASN A 293 -5.80 -20.90 -0.44
CA ASN A 293 -6.05 -20.48 0.94
C ASN A 293 -4.87 -19.74 1.60
N GLY A 294 -3.75 -19.59 0.88
CA GLY A 294 -2.50 -19.03 1.41
C GLY A 294 -2.01 -19.81 2.63
N ILE A 295 -2.18 -21.13 2.67
CA ILE A 295 -1.66 -21.97 3.73
C ILE A 295 -0.33 -22.55 3.22
N ALA A 296 0.72 -22.68 4.04
CA ALA A 296 1.95 -23.38 3.71
C ALA A 296 2.27 -24.41 4.81
N ALA A 297 2.60 -25.65 4.43
CA ALA A 297 3.17 -26.63 5.35
C ALA A 297 4.69 -26.42 5.41
N TYR A 298 5.21 -26.08 6.58
CA TYR A 298 6.64 -25.95 6.82
C TYR A 298 7.03 -26.68 8.10
N GLY A 299 8.08 -27.51 8.06
CA GLY A 299 8.56 -28.25 9.24
C GLY A 299 7.48 -29.12 9.94
N GLY A 300 6.50 -29.66 9.20
CA GLY A 300 5.42 -30.46 9.77
C GLY A 300 4.28 -29.66 10.44
N THR A 301 4.35 -28.32 10.43
CA THR A 301 3.32 -27.43 10.97
C THR A 301 2.62 -26.67 9.83
N GLU A 302 1.30 -26.46 9.95
CA GLU A 302 0.53 -25.68 8.98
C GLU A 302 0.58 -24.19 9.34
N TYR A 303 0.95 -23.34 8.39
CA TYR A 303 1.01 -21.88 8.53
C TYR A 303 0.12 -21.21 7.51
N ARG A 304 -0.32 -19.97 7.75
CA ARG A 304 -0.85 -19.09 6.73
C ARG A 304 0.29 -18.24 6.15
N ALA A 305 0.68 -18.51 4.91
CA ALA A 305 1.65 -17.71 4.17
C ALA A 305 1.00 -16.39 3.69
N VAL A 306 1.60 -15.27 4.07
CA VAL A 306 1.26 -13.94 3.56
C VAL A 306 2.43 -13.45 2.71
N LYS A 307 2.14 -13.07 1.46
CA LYS A 307 3.14 -12.48 0.57
C LYS A 307 3.03 -10.97 0.61
N GLU A 308 4.16 -10.29 0.80
CA GLU A 308 4.28 -8.85 0.61
C GLU A 308 5.60 -8.53 -0.11
N GLY A 309 5.52 -7.82 -1.23
CA GLY A 309 6.67 -7.64 -2.10
C GLY A 309 7.16 -9.00 -2.63
N LEU A 310 8.46 -9.25 -2.52
CA LEU A 310 9.06 -10.55 -2.85
C LEU A 310 9.08 -11.52 -1.66
N ALA A 311 8.83 -11.02 -0.44
CA ALA A 311 8.94 -11.78 0.79
C ALA A 311 7.63 -12.52 1.14
N TYR A 312 7.79 -13.70 1.74
CA TYR A 312 6.73 -14.49 2.33
C TYR A 312 6.92 -14.58 3.85
N ILE A 313 5.85 -14.39 4.62
CA ILE A 313 5.86 -14.64 6.07
C ILE A 313 4.87 -15.74 6.41
N LEU A 314 5.24 -16.58 7.37
CA LEU A 314 4.46 -17.70 7.85
C LEU A 314 3.81 -17.34 9.18
N ASN A 315 2.48 -17.16 9.17
CA ASN A 315 1.69 -16.87 10.36
C ASN A 315 1.03 -18.15 10.89
N PRO A 316 1.32 -18.61 12.12
CA PRO A 316 0.62 -19.73 12.73
C PRO A 316 -0.92 -19.55 12.75
N PRO A 317 -1.71 -20.64 12.71
CA PRO A 317 -3.17 -20.59 12.74
C PRO A 317 -3.71 -19.90 14.00
N ALA A 318 -3.06 -20.11 15.16
CA ALA A 318 -3.39 -19.45 16.43
C ALA A 318 -3.25 -17.91 16.35
N GLN A 319 -2.23 -17.40 15.65
CA GLN A 319 -2.04 -15.96 15.44
C GLN A 319 -3.08 -15.36 14.49
N THR A 320 -3.56 -16.15 13.52
CA THR A 320 -4.60 -15.71 12.58
C THR A 320 -5.93 -15.48 13.32
N ALA A 321 -6.24 -16.31 14.31
CA ALA A 321 -7.37 -16.09 15.22
C ALA A 321 -7.15 -14.85 16.10
N ALA A 322 -5.94 -14.64 16.62
CA ALA A 322 -5.62 -13.49 17.47
C ALA A 322 -5.66 -12.13 16.72
N SER A 323 -5.26 -12.10 15.45
CA SER A 323 -5.30 -10.90 14.60
C SER A 323 -6.73 -10.40 14.27
N LYS A 324 -7.75 -11.24 14.47
CA LYS A 324 -9.17 -10.93 14.23
C LYS A 324 -9.98 -10.71 15.51
N ALA A 325 -9.44 -11.07 16.67
CA ALA A 325 -10.15 -10.99 17.94
C ALA A 325 -9.96 -9.62 18.62
N THR A 326 -11.02 -9.11 19.26
CA THR A 326 -10.93 -7.94 20.14
C THR A 326 -10.11 -8.25 21.39
N LYS A 327 -9.39 -7.26 21.94
CA LYS A 327 -8.48 -7.41 23.11
C LYS A 327 -9.10 -8.09 24.35
N LYS A 328 -10.43 -8.20 24.41
CA LYS A 328 -11.20 -8.86 25.49
C LYS A 328 -11.30 -10.39 25.35
N ASP A 329 -11.02 -10.95 24.17
CA ASP A 329 -11.31 -12.35 23.84
C ASP A 329 -10.06 -13.25 23.78
N LEU A 330 -8.87 -12.71 24.09
CA LEU A 330 -7.60 -13.40 23.98
C LEU A 330 -7.16 -14.01 25.32
N LYS A 331 -6.90 -15.33 25.34
CA LYS A 331 -6.24 -15.99 26.47
C LYS A 331 -4.80 -15.47 26.63
N ALA A 332 -4.28 -15.45 27.86
CA ALA A 332 -2.94 -14.93 28.16
C ALA A 332 -1.83 -15.61 27.32
N ASP A 333 -1.96 -16.92 27.07
CA ASP A 333 -1.01 -17.68 26.26
C ASP A 333 -1.05 -17.31 24.76
N ASP A 334 -2.24 -16.99 24.22
CA ASP A 334 -2.42 -16.58 22.82
C ASP A 334 -1.86 -15.17 22.54
N GLN A 335 -1.80 -14.30 23.56
CA GLN A 335 -1.14 -12.99 23.45
C GLN A 335 0.38 -13.13 23.35
N SER A 336 0.98 -14.07 24.09
CA SER A 336 2.43 -14.31 24.12
C SER A 336 2.97 -14.90 22.80
N GLN A 337 2.11 -15.58 22.04
CA GLN A 337 2.47 -16.23 20.78
C GLN A 337 2.14 -15.42 19.53
N SER A 338 1.51 -14.24 19.63
CA SER A 338 1.18 -13.40 18.47
C SER A 338 2.39 -12.57 18.01
N VAL A 339 3.12 -13.05 16.99
CA VAL A 339 4.14 -12.25 16.32
C VAL A 339 3.42 -11.25 15.41
N PHE A 340 3.70 -9.97 15.59
CA PHE A 340 2.91 -8.90 15.00
C PHE A 340 3.17 -8.75 13.49
N TYR A 341 2.09 -8.66 12.72
CA TYR A 341 2.08 -8.22 11.33
C TYR A 341 0.87 -7.32 11.09
N ASN A 342 1.10 -6.14 10.50
CA ASN A 342 0.04 -5.21 10.13
C ASN A 342 0.07 -4.92 8.61
N PRO A 343 -0.97 -5.30 7.84
CA PRO A 343 -1.03 -5.06 6.40
C PRO A 343 -1.13 -3.57 6.03
N ILE A 344 -1.64 -2.70 6.93
CA ILE A 344 -1.69 -1.25 6.69
C ILE A 344 -0.31 -0.63 6.45
N GLN A 345 0.72 -1.22 7.04
CA GLN A 345 2.10 -0.74 6.95
C GLN A 345 2.80 -1.12 5.63
N GLN A 346 2.09 -1.75 4.67
CA GLN A 346 2.65 -2.08 3.35
C GLN A 346 3.20 -0.85 2.62
N PHE A 347 2.48 0.28 2.67
CA PHE A 347 2.95 1.55 2.10
C PHE A 347 4.26 2.02 2.73
N ASN A 348 4.39 1.90 4.06
CA ASN A 348 5.62 2.27 4.78
C ASN A 348 6.80 1.39 4.32
N ARG A 349 6.57 0.08 4.20
CA ARG A 349 7.60 -0.89 3.79
C ARG A 349 8.00 -0.70 2.33
N ASP A 350 7.05 -0.54 1.41
CA ASP A 350 7.30 -0.22 -0.01
C ASP A 350 8.14 1.07 -0.14
N LEU A 351 7.73 2.14 0.55
CA LEU A 351 8.46 3.40 0.57
C LEU A 351 9.87 3.22 1.15
N SER A 352 10.02 2.43 2.22
CA SER A 352 11.31 2.21 2.88
C SER A 352 12.28 1.46 1.96
N VAL A 353 11.83 0.42 1.25
CA VAL A 353 12.67 -0.31 0.28
C VAL A 353 13.16 0.65 -0.81
N LEU A 354 12.27 1.44 -1.41
CA LEU A 354 12.63 2.36 -2.49
C LEU A 354 13.54 3.50 -2.01
N ALA A 355 13.28 4.06 -0.84
CA ALA A 355 14.10 5.10 -0.22
C ALA A 355 15.51 4.58 0.10
N ILE A 356 15.61 3.43 0.76
CA ILE A 356 16.90 2.80 1.08
C ILE A 356 17.66 2.43 -0.20
N LYS A 357 16.96 1.93 -1.23
CA LYS A 357 17.58 1.64 -2.52
C LYS A 357 18.16 2.90 -3.17
N ALA A 358 17.41 4.00 -3.21
CA ALA A 358 17.89 5.29 -3.72
C ALA A 358 19.13 5.79 -2.95
N TYR A 359 19.11 5.67 -1.62
CA TYR A 359 20.24 6.07 -0.77
C TYR A 359 21.45 5.12 -0.89
N GLY A 360 21.20 3.83 -1.07
CA GLY A 360 22.23 2.82 -1.23
C GLY A 360 23.00 3.00 -2.53
N GLU A 361 22.32 3.33 -3.63
CA GLU A 361 22.96 3.71 -4.90
C GLU A 361 23.88 4.93 -4.71
N HIS A 362 23.43 5.94 -3.96
CA HIS A 362 24.25 7.09 -3.56
C HIS A 362 25.47 6.69 -2.74
N SER A 363 25.30 5.87 -1.69
CA SER A 363 26.40 5.43 -0.82
C SER A 363 27.45 4.63 -1.60
N ILE A 364 27.01 3.74 -2.48
CA ILE A 364 27.89 2.95 -3.35
C ILE A 364 28.64 3.85 -4.33
N ALA A 365 27.96 4.81 -4.97
CA ALA A 365 28.59 5.75 -5.87
C ALA A 365 29.66 6.59 -5.15
N LEU A 366 29.40 7.07 -3.93
CA LEU A 366 30.39 7.77 -3.11
C LEU A 366 31.59 6.89 -2.73
N LYS A 367 31.36 5.61 -2.39
CA LYS A 367 32.43 4.64 -2.09
C LYS A 367 33.31 4.41 -3.32
N LYS A 368 32.71 4.24 -4.51
CA LYS A 368 33.42 4.12 -5.79
C LYS A 368 34.24 5.37 -6.10
N GLN A 369 33.65 6.57 -5.99
CA GLN A 369 34.36 7.83 -6.23
C GLN A 369 35.55 8.03 -5.26
N LYS A 370 35.37 7.68 -3.97
CA LYS A 370 36.46 7.71 -2.98
C LYS A 370 37.56 6.70 -3.30
N ALA A 371 37.21 5.49 -3.75
CA ALA A 371 38.17 4.47 -4.16
C ALA A 371 38.98 4.91 -5.39
N GLU A 372 38.32 5.49 -6.40
CA GLU A 372 38.99 6.03 -7.59
C GLU A 372 39.92 7.20 -7.25
N LYS A 373 39.48 8.14 -6.39
CA LYS A 373 40.33 9.24 -5.90
C LYS A 373 41.56 8.71 -5.16
N LYS A 374 41.42 7.65 -4.35
CA LYS A 374 42.55 6.98 -3.69
C LYS A 374 43.48 6.30 -4.70
N LYS A 375 42.94 5.58 -5.70
CA LYS A 375 43.73 4.98 -6.79
C LYS A 375 44.54 6.05 -7.54
N LYS A 376 43.90 7.15 -7.96
CA LYS A 376 44.57 8.28 -8.62
C LYS A 376 45.68 8.89 -7.76
N LYS A 377 45.44 9.13 -6.47
CA LYS A 377 46.48 9.62 -5.53
C LYS A 377 47.64 8.64 -5.36
N ALA A 378 47.35 7.33 -5.27
CA ALA A 378 48.39 6.31 -5.19
C ALA A 378 49.25 6.29 -6.46
N THR A 379 48.65 6.33 -7.65
CA THR A 379 49.39 6.39 -8.92
C THR A 379 50.26 7.65 -9.04
N VAL A 380 49.77 8.80 -8.59
CA VAL A 380 50.56 10.06 -8.56
C VAL A 380 51.74 9.95 -7.58
N ASN A 381 51.53 9.40 -6.38
CA ASN A 381 52.60 9.20 -5.40
C ASN A 381 53.65 8.19 -5.89
N THR A 382 53.25 7.11 -6.58
CA THR A 382 54.19 6.16 -7.18
C THR A 382 54.99 6.79 -8.32
N LYS A 383 54.37 7.63 -9.17
CA LYS A 383 55.08 8.39 -10.21
C LYS A 383 56.04 9.43 -9.62
N LYS A 384 55.69 10.07 -8.50
CA LYS A 384 56.55 11.01 -7.78
C LYS A 384 57.76 10.27 -7.18
N ARG A 385 57.55 9.14 -6.49
CA ARG A 385 58.64 8.28 -5.99
C ARG A 385 59.54 7.74 -7.10
N LYS A 386 58.99 7.37 -8.26
CA LYS A 386 59.80 6.90 -9.41
C LYS A 386 60.60 8.02 -10.06
N ARG A 387 60.13 9.27 -10.00
CA ARG A 387 60.93 10.47 -10.39
C ARG A 387 62.03 10.79 -9.38
N GLU A 388 61.77 10.61 -8.08
CA GLU A 388 62.77 10.82 -7.02
C GLU A 388 63.84 9.71 -6.98
N LEU A 389 63.52 8.47 -7.37
CA LEU A 389 64.49 7.37 -7.52
C LEU A 389 65.27 7.43 -8.87
N GLY A 390 64.71 8.07 -9.90
CA GLY A 390 65.37 8.24 -11.19
C GLY A 390 66.42 9.35 -11.24
N ASP A 391 66.59 10.10 -10.15
CA ASP A 391 67.61 11.15 -9.98
C ASP A 391 68.82 10.67 -9.16
N SER A 392 68.82 9.41 -8.70
CA SER A 392 69.90 8.81 -7.90
C SER A 392 70.82 7.87 -8.69
N ASP A 393 70.44 7.43 -9.89
CA ASP A 393 71.20 6.45 -10.70
C ASP A 393 72.05 7.10 -11.81
N LYS A 394 72.70 8.23 -11.49
CA LYS A 394 73.79 8.80 -12.28
C LYS A 394 75.01 9.12 -11.40
N GLN A 395 75.45 8.17 -10.60
CA GLN A 395 76.84 8.11 -10.16
C GLN A 395 77.14 6.73 -9.57
N ASN A 396 77.84 5.92 -10.37
CA ASN A 396 78.81 4.87 -10.02
C ASN A 396 78.66 3.68 -10.96
N ASN A 397 79.41 3.75 -12.05
CA ASN A 397 79.85 2.60 -12.81
C ASN A 397 81.34 2.45 -12.48
N GLU A 398 81.74 1.37 -11.82
CA GLU A 398 82.94 0.57 -12.11
C GLU A 398 83.21 -0.47 -11.02
N GLN A 399 83.56 -1.69 -11.49
CA GLN A 399 84.04 -2.88 -10.77
C GLN A 399 82.97 -3.64 -9.97
N ASP A 400 82.80 -4.96 -10.05
CA ASP A 400 83.73 -6.02 -10.42
C ASP A 400 82.95 -7.28 -10.83
N GLN A 401 83.61 -8.16 -11.58
CA GLN A 401 83.07 -9.48 -11.91
C GLN A 401 83.13 -10.42 -10.69
N ASN A 402 82.16 -11.32 -10.61
CA ASN A 402 82.34 -12.77 -10.45
C ASN A 402 81.43 -13.47 -9.39
N HIS A 403 80.96 -14.66 -9.79
CA HIS A 403 80.37 -15.78 -9.04
C HIS A 403 79.01 -15.67 -8.29
N GLY A 404 78.05 -16.47 -8.77
CA GLY A 404 77.65 -17.68 -8.02
C GLY A 404 76.27 -17.72 -7.33
N VAL A 405 75.41 -18.57 -7.89
CA VAL A 405 74.42 -19.45 -7.22
C VAL A 405 73.14 -18.83 -6.60
N GLY A 406 72.02 -19.09 -7.30
CA GLY A 406 70.86 -19.80 -6.75
C GLY A 406 69.91 -19.06 -5.81
N ALA A 407 68.76 -18.60 -6.35
CA ALA A 407 67.44 -18.82 -5.73
C ALA A 407 66.33 -18.44 -6.71
N THR A 408 65.47 -19.41 -6.97
CA THR A 408 64.21 -19.30 -7.73
C THR A 408 63.31 -18.20 -7.16
N ALA A 409 63.10 -17.13 -7.93
CA ALA A 409 62.00 -16.20 -7.73
C ALA A 409 60.96 -16.44 -8.83
N GLU A 410 59.94 -17.22 -8.49
CA GLU A 410 58.74 -17.37 -9.30
C GLU A 410 58.16 -16.00 -9.67
N SER A 411 58.00 -15.80 -10.97
CA SER A 411 57.20 -14.74 -11.55
C SER A 411 55.74 -14.86 -11.11
N LYS A 412 55.36 -14.26 -9.99
CA LYS A 412 53.95 -13.96 -9.72
C LYS A 412 53.53 -12.79 -10.61
N LEU A 413 52.93 -13.13 -11.75
CA LEU A 413 52.04 -12.22 -12.47
C LEU A 413 51.05 -11.59 -11.47
N PRO A 414 50.69 -10.31 -11.62
CA PRO A 414 49.65 -9.70 -10.80
C PRO A 414 48.33 -10.41 -11.09
N SER A 415 47.88 -11.25 -10.16
CA SER A 415 46.57 -11.88 -10.19
C SER A 415 45.51 -10.80 -10.38
N ALA A 416 44.62 -11.03 -11.36
CA ALA A 416 43.46 -10.21 -11.65
C ALA A 416 42.76 -9.75 -10.35
N GLN A 417 42.79 -8.45 -10.09
CA GLN A 417 42.11 -7.84 -8.95
C GLN A 417 40.61 -8.09 -9.10
N GLN A 418 40.06 -8.99 -8.28
CA GLN A 418 38.61 -9.11 -8.10
C GLN A 418 38.06 -7.73 -7.72
N ASP A 419 37.09 -7.24 -8.49
CA ASP A 419 36.36 -6.02 -8.17
C ASP A 419 35.64 -6.20 -6.83
N ILE A 420 36.23 -5.67 -5.74
CA ILE A 420 35.64 -5.71 -4.41
C ILE A 420 34.34 -4.88 -4.45
N VAL A 421 33.19 -5.56 -4.50
CA VAL A 421 31.88 -4.92 -4.40
C VAL A 421 31.80 -4.21 -3.04
N PRO A 422 31.50 -2.89 -2.99
CA PRO A 422 31.45 -2.15 -1.73
C PRO A 422 30.33 -2.67 -0.84
N SER A 423 30.64 -2.95 0.43
CA SER A 423 29.64 -3.48 1.36
C SER A 423 28.56 -2.45 1.73
N PHE A 424 27.32 -2.91 1.87
CA PHE A 424 26.16 -2.12 2.27
C PHE A 424 25.35 -2.87 3.33
N THR A 425 25.27 -2.30 4.53
CA THR A 425 24.81 -3.01 5.73
C THR A 425 23.60 -2.32 6.36
N ILE A 426 22.56 -3.09 6.68
CA ILE A 426 21.29 -2.57 7.18
C ILE A 426 20.97 -3.22 8.54
N LEU A 427 20.50 -2.42 9.50
CA LEU A 427 19.91 -2.90 10.74
C LEU A 427 18.41 -2.62 10.73
N ASP A 428 17.61 -3.70 10.81
CA ASP A 428 16.20 -3.65 11.18
C ASP A 428 16.11 -3.85 12.70
N ALA A 429 15.97 -2.75 13.44
CA ALA A 429 16.20 -2.75 14.89
C ALA A 429 15.07 -3.38 15.71
N LEU A 430 13.84 -3.37 15.20
CA LEU A 430 12.64 -3.93 15.84
C LEU A 430 11.84 -4.74 14.79
N SER A 431 12.33 -5.94 14.49
CA SER A 431 12.02 -6.64 13.24
C SER A 431 10.75 -7.53 13.30
N ALA A 432 10.27 -7.89 14.49
CA ALA A 432 9.12 -8.76 14.71
C ALA A 432 9.18 -10.06 13.86
N THR A 433 8.34 -10.20 12.83
CA THR A 433 8.33 -11.37 11.92
C THR A 433 9.55 -11.46 11.01
N GLY A 434 10.37 -10.41 10.92
CA GLY A 434 11.45 -10.31 9.94
C GLY A 434 11.05 -9.65 8.62
N LEU A 435 9.79 -9.25 8.44
CA LEU A 435 9.28 -8.85 7.11
C LEU A 435 10.08 -7.71 6.46
N ARG A 436 10.44 -6.66 7.21
CA ARG A 436 11.27 -5.57 6.68
C ARG A 436 12.64 -6.08 6.25
N ALA A 437 13.33 -6.84 7.11
CA ALA A 437 14.60 -7.45 6.78
C ALA A 437 14.55 -8.38 5.55
N LEU A 438 13.51 -9.21 5.42
CA LEU A 438 13.28 -10.09 4.26
C LEU A 438 13.15 -9.27 2.98
N ARG A 439 12.36 -8.19 3.02
CA ARG A 439 12.19 -7.29 1.87
C ARG A 439 13.48 -6.53 1.54
N TYR A 440 14.22 -6.05 2.54
CA TYR A 440 15.51 -5.39 2.31
C TYR A 440 16.56 -6.31 1.69
N ALA A 441 16.60 -7.58 2.09
CA ALA A 441 17.53 -8.55 1.52
C ALA A 441 17.11 -9.00 0.11
N SER A 442 15.81 -9.14 -0.18
CA SER A 442 15.31 -9.65 -1.46
C SER A 442 15.12 -8.56 -2.54
N GLU A 443 14.76 -7.33 -2.16
CA GLU A 443 14.36 -6.28 -3.11
C GLU A 443 15.47 -5.24 -3.37
N ILE A 444 16.54 -5.22 -2.55
CA ILE A 444 17.68 -4.30 -2.69
C ILE A 444 18.91 -5.09 -3.14
N PRO A 445 19.32 -4.96 -4.42
CA PRO A 445 20.22 -5.94 -5.06
C PRO A 445 21.67 -5.91 -4.58
N PHE A 446 22.09 -4.82 -3.94
CA PHE A 446 23.47 -4.62 -3.48
C PHE A 446 23.62 -4.71 -1.96
N THR A 447 22.56 -5.09 -1.24
CA THR A 447 22.63 -5.30 0.21
C THR A 447 23.58 -6.45 0.50
N SER A 448 24.60 -6.20 1.30
CA SER A 448 25.57 -7.23 1.67
C SER A 448 25.03 -8.11 2.78
N TYR A 449 24.49 -7.48 3.83
CA TYR A 449 23.81 -8.21 4.91
C TYR A 449 22.83 -7.30 5.65
N VAL A 450 21.80 -7.92 6.21
CA VAL A 450 20.80 -7.30 7.08
C VAL A 450 20.86 -7.95 8.46
N VAL A 451 20.95 -7.16 9.52
CA VAL A 451 20.70 -7.66 10.87
C VAL A 451 19.25 -7.38 11.22
N ALA A 452 18.53 -8.42 11.61
CA ALA A 452 17.16 -8.35 12.07
C ALA A 452 17.13 -8.58 13.58
N ASN A 453 16.88 -7.52 14.35
CA ASN A 453 16.88 -7.55 15.80
C ASN A 453 15.47 -7.55 16.37
N ASP A 454 15.21 -8.37 17.39
CA ASP A 454 13.99 -8.27 18.19
C ASP A 454 14.28 -8.68 19.65
N LEU A 455 13.54 -8.11 20.59
CA LEU A 455 13.64 -8.44 22.01
C LEU A 455 12.96 -9.78 22.34
N SER A 456 11.93 -10.15 21.58
CA SER A 456 11.14 -11.35 21.84
C SER A 456 11.78 -12.59 21.22
N ALA A 457 12.06 -13.60 22.06
CA ALA A 457 12.56 -14.89 21.60
C ALA A 457 11.59 -15.61 20.63
N SER A 458 10.26 -15.45 20.84
CA SER A 458 9.26 -16.03 19.95
C SER A 458 9.23 -15.35 18.58
N ALA A 459 9.44 -14.03 18.54
CA ALA A 459 9.60 -13.27 17.29
C ALA A 459 10.84 -13.76 16.52
N ILE A 460 11.96 -13.95 17.20
CA ILE A 460 13.20 -14.47 16.60
C ILE A 460 13.01 -15.90 16.05
N GLN A 461 12.27 -16.76 16.75
CA GLN A 461 11.97 -18.10 16.25
C GLN A 461 11.13 -18.04 14.97
N SER A 462 10.08 -17.23 14.95
CA SER A 462 9.26 -17.01 13.74
C SER A 462 10.08 -16.41 12.60
N MET A 463 10.94 -15.44 12.91
CA MET A 463 11.83 -14.79 11.96
C MET A 463 12.81 -15.78 11.33
N LYS A 464 13.43 -16.67 12.11
CA LYS A 464 14.31 -17.73 11.59
C LYS A 464 13.60 -18.62 10.57
N VAL A 465 12.38 -19.05 10.92
CA VAL A 465 11.54 -19.85 10.01
C VAL A 465 11.21 -19.09 8.73
N ASN A 466 10.90 -17.80 8.82
CA ASN A 466 10.63 -16.97 7.65
C ASN A 466 11.90 -16.76 6.80
N ILE A 467 13.07 -16.54 7.41
CA ILE A 467 14.35 -16.42 6.68
C ILE A 467 14.64 -17.69 5.90
N GLU A 468 14.47 -18.86 6.53
CA GLU A 468 14.66 -20.17 5.91
C GLU A 468 13.68 -20.41 4.75
N TYR A 469 12.40 -20.09 4.97
CA TYR A 469 11.36 -20.24 3.94
C TYR A 469 11.63 -19.38 2.69
N ASN A 470 12.25 -18.21 2.85
CA ASN A 470 12.62 -17.33 1.73
C ASN A 470 14.03 -17.60 1.18
N GLN A 471 14.79 -18.55 1.74
CA GLN A 471 16.16 -18.89 1.33
C GLN A 471 17.14 -17.72 1.48
N LEU A 472 17.05 -16.98 2.60
CA LEU A 472 17.82 -15.76 2.87
C LEU A 472 18.80 -15.87 4.06
N GLU A 473 19.13 -17.09 4.50
CA GLU A 473 20.00 -17.37 5.65
C GLU A 473 21.40 -16.77 5.49
N GLY A 474 21.91 -16.70 4.25
CA GLY A 474 23.21 -16.11 3.93
C GLY A 474 23.23 -14.58 3.93
N HIS A 475 22.06 -13.93 3.93
CA HIS A 475 21.93 -12.47 3.82
C HIS A 475 21.36 -11.81 5.07
N ILE A 476 20.63 -12.56 5.91
CA ILE A 476 19.96 -12.03 7.10
C ILE A 476 20.48 -12.72 8.35
N ARG A 477 20.92 -11.92 9.32
CA ARG A 477 21.32 -12.39 10.64
C ARG A 477 20.27 -12.01 11.69
N PRO A 478 19.55 -12.98 12.27
CA PRO A 478 18.66 -12.72 13.40
C PRO A 478 19.48 -12.47 14.67
N ASN A 479 19.11 -11.45 15.44
CA ASN A 479 19.69 -11.13 16.75
C ASN A 479 18.59 -11.00 17.82
N ASN A 480 18.77 -11.68 18.95
CA ASN A 480 17.85 -11.56 20.09
C ASN A 480 18.42 -10.58 21.12
N GLY A 481 17.79 -9.42 21.31
CA GLY A 481 18.22 -8.44 22.30
C GLY A 481 17.48 -7.10 22.25
N ASP A 482 17.64 -6.31 23.32
CA ASP A 482 17.17 -4.91 23.34
C ASP A 482 17.90 -4.11 22.25
N ALA A 483 17.14 -3.43 21.39
CA ALA A 483 17.67 -2.69 20.26
C ALA A 483 18.69 -1.61 20.67
N ARG A 484 18.50 -0.95 21.82
CA ARG A 484 19.43 0.06 22.35
C ARG A 484 20.72 -0.61 22.78
N ALA A 485 20.62 -1.69 23.57
CA ALA A 485 21.78 -2.43 24.04
C ALA A 485 22.58 -2.99 22.85
N TYR A 486 21.90 -3.52 21.84
CA TYR A 486 22.53 -3.98 20.61
C TYR A 486 23.27 -2.84 19.90
N MET A 487 22.62 -1.71 19.65
CA MET A 487 23.25 -0.56 18.99
C MET A 487 24.43 0.03 19.79
N TYR A 488 24.32 0.12 21.12
CA TYR A 488 25.43 0.56 21.98
C TYR A 488 26.58 -0.44 22.01
N SER A 489 26.31 -1.74 21.92
CA SER A 489 27.37 -2.76 21.88
C SER A 489 28.29 -2.59 20.66
N LEU A 490 27.79 -1.99 19.58
CA LEU A 490 28.57 -1.65 18.37
C LEU A 490 29.66 -0.59 18.65
N LEU A 491 29.54 0.16 19.75
CA LEU A 491 30.51 1.18 20.16
C LEU A 491 31.65 0.59 21.02
N SER A 492 31.33 -0.41 21.86
CA SER A 492 32.28 -1.03 22.79
C SER A 492 33.28 -1.98 22.14
N GLN A 493 33.03 -2.41 20.90
CA GLN A 493 33.94 -3.29 20.16
C GLN A 493 35.10 -2.49 19.54
N GLY A 494 36.05 -2.09 20.38
CA GLY A 494 37.36 -1.63 19.95
C GLY A 494 38.18 -2.79 19.39
N ASN A 495 38.22 -2.94 18.06
CA ASN A 495 39.10 -3.84 17.28
C ASN A 495 39.86 -4.95 18.07
N PRO A 496 39.20 -6.03 18.52
CA PRO A 496 39.89 -7.30 18.69
C PRO A 496 40.11 -7.90 17.29
N PRO A 497 41.32 -8.36 16.94
CA PRO A 497 41.63 -8.93 15.61
C PRO A 497 40.87 -10.23 15.28
N ASN A 498 40.04 -10.75 16.20
CA ASN A 498 39.34 -12.03 16.08
C ASN A 498 37.81 -11.95 16.28
N THR A 499 37.21 -10.76 16.19
CA THR A 499 35.75 -10.62 16.18
C THR A 499 35.21 -10.47 14.76
N ASP A 500 34.01 -11.01 14.55
CA ASP A 500 33.26 -11.04 13.30
C ASP A 500 33.45 -9.75 12.46
N PRO A 501 33.94 -9.85 11.20
CA PRO A 501 34.19 -8.69 10.34
C PRO A 501 32.95 -7.81 10.07
N HIS A 502 31.75 -8.30 10.44
CA HIS A 502 30.46 -7.64 10.26
C HIS A 502 29.91 -6.93 11.52
N ALA A 503 30.61 -6.97 12.66
CA ALA A 503 30.21 -6.31 13.90
C ALA A 503 30.65 -4.83 13.96
N ARG A 504 30.13 -4.00 13.04
CA ARG A 504 30.43 -2.57 12.93
C ARG A 504 29.14 -1.76 12.81
N LYS A 505 29.26 -0.43 12.93
CA LYS A 505 28.19 0.53 12.60
C LYS A 505 27.53 0.20 11.26
N PHE A 506 26.27 0.61 11.06
CA PHE A 506 25.48 0.27 9.87
C PHE A 506 25.41 1.40 8.84
N ASP A 507 25.33 1.08 7.55
CA ASP A 507 25.06 2.10 6.51
C ASP A 507 23.62 2.63 6.63
N VAL A 508 22.70 1.77 7.09
CA VAL A 508 21.28 2.11 7.33
C VAL A 508 20.81 1.51 8.65
N ILE A 509 20.09 2.31 9.45
CA ILE A 509 19.34 1.83 10.62
C ILE A 509 17.87 2.18 10.43
N ASP A 510 16.99 1.19 10.56
CA ASP A 510 15.54 1.37 10.55
C ASP A 510 14.94 1.15 11.94
N LEU A 511 14.33 2.21 12.48
CA LEU A 511 13.60 2.22 13.74
C LEU A 511 12.10 2.22 13.45
N ASP A 512 11.42 1.10 13.69
CA ASP A 512 9.98 0.94 13.52
C ASP A 512 9.26 0.38 14.77
N PRO A 513 9.33 1.08 15.93
CA PRO A 513 8.70 0.60 17.15
C PRO A 513 7.19 0.82 17.19
N TYR A 514 6.50 0.15 18.11
CA TYR A 514 5.15 0.55 18.51
C TYR A 514 5.19 1.84 19.32
N GLY A 515 4.46 2.85 18.85
CA GLY A 515 4.42 4.15 19.51
C GLY A 515 5.61 5.00 19.08
N THR A 516 6.51 5.33 20.01
CA THR A 516 7.56 6.33 19.81
C THR A 516 8.93 5.71 19.53
N ALA A 517 9.72 6.36 18.66
CA ALA A 517 11.12 6.03 18.47
C ALA A 517 12.09 6.76 19.39
N ALA A 518 11.61 7.74 20.19
CA ALA A 518 12.45 8.58 21.04
C ALA A 518 13.47 7.81 21.91
N PRO A 519 13.11 6.68 22.58
CA PRO A 519 14.06 5.93 23.41
C PRO A 519 15.24 5.31 22.64
N PHE A 520 15.09 5.15 21.32
CA PHE A 520 16.07 4.50 20.45
C PHE A 520 16.92 5.51 19.66
N MET A 521 16.50 6.78 19.60
CA MET A 521 17.15 7.83 18.79
C MET A 521 18.63 8.00 19.14
N ASP A 522 18.96 8.08 20.44
CA ASP A 522 20.34 8.31 20.91
C ASP A 522 21.30 7.18 20.51
N ALA A 523 20.88 5.93 20.72
CA ALA A 523 21.67 4.76 20.33
C ALA A 523 21.81 4.65 18.80
N ALA A 524 20.75 5.00 18.05
CA ALA A 524 20.75 4.90 16.59
C ALA A 524 21.64 5.93 15.91
N VAL A 525 21.67 7.20 16.36
CA VAL A 525 22.57 8.21 15.80
C VAL A 525 24.04 7.86 16.03
N GLN A 526 24.36 7.12 17.09
CA GLN A 526 25.71 6.63 17.35
C GLN A 526 26.02 5.33 16.57
N GLY A 527 25.04 4.45 16.38
CA GLY A 527 25.17 3.17 15.69
C GLY A 527 25.26 3.27 14.16
N VAL A 528 24.81 4.38 13.57
CA VAL A 528 24.87 4.62 12.12
C VAL A 528 26.28 5.09 11.68
N LYS A 529 26.75 4.66 10.51
CA LYS A 529 28.02 5.09 9.92
C LYS A 529 27.99 6.59 9.59
N ASP A 530 29.17 7.19 9.48
CA ASP A 530 29.31 8.56 8.98
C ASP A 530 28.80 8.67 7.54
N GLY A 531 27.78 9.52 7.34
CA GLY A 531 27.04 9.64 6.09
C GLY A 531 26.03 8.50 5.85
N GLY A 532 25.65 7.76 6.89
CA GLY A 532 24.62 6.73 6.81
C GLY A 532 23.19 7.29 6.90
N LEU A 533 22.22 6.42 6.66
CA LEU A 533 20.80 6.74 6.65
C LEU A 533 20.12 6.21 7.92
N LEU A 534 19.37 7.07 8.60
CA LEU A 534 18.48 6.70 9.67
C LEU A 534 17.03 6.80 9.17
N CYS A 535 16.28 5.71 9.26
CA CYS A 535 14.87 5.65 8.96
C CYS A 535 14.11 5.54 10.29
N VAL A 536 13.18 6.45 10.56
CA VAL A 536 12.47 6.54 11.84
C VAL A 536 10.97 6.57 11.62
N THR A 537 10.25 5.62 12.22
CA THR A 537 8.79 5.65 12.32
C THR A 537 8.35 6.01 13.74
N CYS A 538 7.32 6.86 13.87
CA CYS A 538 6.63 7.12 15.13
C CYS A 538 5.12 7.01 14.93
N THR A 539 4.47 6.01 15.55
CA THR A 539 3.03 5.76 15.45
C THR A 539 2.20 6.38 16.58
N ASP A 540 2.84 7.14 17.48
CA ASP A 540 2.22 7.85 18.61
C ASP A 540 1.68 9.24 18.20
N ALA A 541 0.91 9.33 17.11
CA ALA A 541 0.37 10.60 16.60
C ALA A 541 -0.48 11.36 17.63
N GLY A 542 -1.09 10.64 18.59
CA GLY A 542 -1.78 11.25 19.73
C GLY A 542 -0.87 12.07 20.66
N VAL A 543 0.46 11.94 20.54
CA VAL A 543 1.47 12.70 21.29
C VAL A 543 2.11 13.77 20.40
N TRP A 544 2.71 13.39 19.26
CA TRP A 544 3.44 14.35 18.41
C TRP A 544 2.54 15.22 17.53
N ALA A 545 1.36 14.74 17.13
CA ALA A 545 0.42 15.45 16.24
C ALA A 545 -0.82 16.00 16.98
N SER A 546 -0.77 16.12 18.30
CA SER A 546 -1.92 16.44 19.13
C SER A 546 -1.49 17.32 20.30
N HIS A 547 -2.46 18.06 20.84
CA HIS A 547 -2.29 18.92 22.02
C HIS A 547 -2.80 18.25 23.31
N GLY A 548 -3.13 16.95 23.27
CA GLY A 548 -3.68 16.23 24.42
C GLY A 548 -2.64 15.85 25.49
N TYR A 549 -1.36 15.74 25.12
CA TYR A 549 -0.28 15.30 26.01
C TYR A 549 1.01 16.12 25.80
N PRO A 550 0.98 17.45 26.01
CA PRO A 550 2.14 18.32 25.79
C PRO A 550 3.33 17.94 26.68
N GLU A 551 3.10 17.53 27.92
CA GLU A 551 4.13 17.07 28.86
C GLU A 551 4.84 15.81 28.37
N LYS A 552 4.07 14.87 27.80
CA LYS A 552 4.62 13.63 27.24
C LYS A 552 5.42 13.90 25.95
N ALA A 553 4.90 14.77 25.09
CA ALA A 553 5.61 15.18 23.88
C ALA A 553 6.94 15.85 24.21
N PHE A 554 6.97 16.73 25.22
CA PHE A 554 8.19 17.37 25.70
C PHE A 554 9.19 16.34 26.25
N ALA A 555 8.73 15.38 27.07
CA ALA A 555 9.60 14.34 27.62
C ALA A 555 10.22 13.43 26.56
N LEU A 556 9.52 13.17 25.46
CA LEU A 556 9.99 12.28 24.38
C LEU A 556 10.84 13.03 23.34
N TYR A 557 10.41 14.22 22.92
CA TYR A 557 10.98 14.90 21.75
C TYR A 557 11.72 16.19 22.10
N GLY A 558 11.64 16.69 23.34
CA GLY A 558 12.30 17.92 23.78
C GLY A 558 11.55 19.22 23.46
N GLY A 559 10.32 19.14 22.96
CA GLY A 559 9.50 20.30 22.61
C GLY A 559 8.00 20.06 22.74
N ALA A 560 7.24 21.15 22.87
CA ALA A 560 5.79 21.13 22.99
C ALA A 560 5.11 21.09 21.60
N PRO A 561 4.03 20.30 21.44
CA PRO A 561 3.27 20.23 20.20
C PRO A 561 2.44 21.48 19.99
N ILE A 562 2.03 21.68 18.74
CA ILE A 562 1.17 22.80 18.33
C ILE A 562 -0.26 22.33 18.13
N LYS A 563 -1.21 23.19 18.52
CA LYS A 563 -2.64 22.95 18.35
C LYS A 563 -3.15 23.51 17.03
N GLY A 564 -4.01 22.76 16.35
CA GLY A 564 -4.67 23.21 15.12
C GLY A 564 -4.27 22.39 13.90
N PRO A 565 -4.69 22.80 12.68
CA PRO A 565 -4.61 21.92 11.51
C PRO A 565 -3.22 21.52 11.06
N HIS A 566 -2.22 22.34 11.38
CA HIS A 566 -0.80 22.19 11.06
C HIS A 566 -0.03 21.31 12.05
N CYS A 567 -0.71 20.73 13.04
CA CYS A 567 -0.10 19.90 14.09
C CYS A 567 0.71 18.71 13.55
N HIS A 568 0.29 18.13 12.42
CA HIS A 568 1.00 17.02 11.79
C HIS A 568 2.40 17.42 11.33
N GLU A 569 2.55 18.58 10.70
CA GLU A 569 3.88 19.11 10.34
C GLU A 569 4.68 19.52 11.58
N GLY A 570 4.03 20.17 12.56
CA GLY A 570 4.67 20.51 13.83
C GLY A 570 5.27 19.31 14.55
N GLY A 571 4.58 18.17 14.54
CA GLY A 571 5.12 16.97 15.14
C GLY A 571 6.22 16.29 14.32
N LEU A 572 6.22 16.38 12.98
CA LEU A 572 7.40 16.02 12.18
C LEU A 572 8.62 16.85 12.60
N ARG A 573 8.42 18.16 12.80
CA ARG A 573 9.46 19.08 13.27
C ARG A 573 9.92 18.78 14.71
N LEU A 574 9.04 18.28 15.58
CA LEU A 574 9.42 17.80 16.91
C LEU A 574 10.26 16.52 16.86
N ILE A 575 9.89 15.55 16.01
CA ILE A 575 10.68 14.31 15.84
C ILE A 575 12.09 14.65 15.32
N LEU A 576 12.18 15.55 14.33
CA LEU A 576 13.46 16.06 13.83
C LEU A 576 14.26 16.83 14.88
N HIS A 577 13.59 17.61 15.73
CA HIS A 577 14.23 18.28 16.86
C HIS A 577 14.85 17.27 17.84
N GLY A 578 14.10 16.24 18.25
CA GLY A 578 14.61 15.17 19.12
C GLY A 578 15.84 14.47 18.52
N LEU A 579 15.78 14.11 17.23
CA LEU A 579 16.92 13.51 16.51
C LEU A 579 18.13 14.44 16.45
N ALA A 580 17.92 15.71 16.13
CA ALA A 580 18.98 16.70 16.06
C ALA A 580 19.66 16.90 17.43
N MET A 581 18.86 16.97 18.50
CA MET A 581 19.36 17.13 19.86
C MET A 581 20.13 15.89 20.35
N SER A 582 19.67 14.68 19.99
CA SER A 582 20.44 13.45 20.25
C SER A 582 21.76 13.42 19.48
N ALA A 583 21.76 13.79 18.19
CA ALA A 583 22.96 13.79 17.36
C ALA A 583 24.00 14.85 17.78
N ALA A 584 23.54 16.08 18.07
CA ALA A 584 24.39 17.23 18.36
C ALA A 584 25.33 17.00 19.56
N LYS A 585 24.87 16.27 20.59
CA LYS A 585 25.66 15.90 21.78
C LYS A 585 26.96 15.18 21.44
N TYR A 586 27.01 14.49 20.30
CA TYR A 586 28.14 13.66 19.88
C TYR A 586 28.94 14.26 18.70
N GLY A 587 28.71 15.54 18.36
CA GLY A 587 29.36 16.18 17.20
C GLY A 587 28.85 15.64 15.86
N LEU A 588 27.63 15.08 15.86
CA LEU A 588 26.95 14.58 14.67
C LEU A 588 25.87 15.58 14.25
N ALA A 589 25.81 15.89 12.96
CA ALA A 589 24.76 16.71 12.38
C ALA A 589 23.78 15.84 11.61
N ILE A 590 22.53 16.29 11.54
CA ILE A 590 21.48 15.63 10.78
C ILE A 590 21.10 16.45 9.55
N GLU A 591 20.77 15.76 8.46
CA GLU A 591 20.16 16.33 7.26
C GLU A 591 18.86 15.57 6.96
N PRO A 592 17.68 16.18 7.17
CA PRO A 592 16.41 15.60 6.78
C PRO A 592 16.35 15.41 5.26
N LEU A 593 16.08 14.19 4.80
CA LEU A 593 15.94 13.88 3.37
C LEU A 593 14.47 13.79 2.95
N LEU A 594 13.62 13.24 3.80
CA LEU A 594 12.18 13.07 3.56
C LEU A 594 11.47 12.88 4.91
N SER A 595 10.41 13.64 5.17
CA SER A 595 9.69 13.62 6.45
C SER A 595 8.18 13.63 6.21
N LEU A 596 7.52 12.50 6.37
CA LEU A 596 6.13 12.33 5.96
C LEU A 596 5.22 12.05 7.14
N SER A 597 4.09 12.77 7.21
CA SER A 597 2.94 12.40 8.06
C SER A 597 1.98 11.54 7.24
N ILE A 598 1.83 10.27 7.60
CA ILE A 598 1.09 9.26 6.82
C ILE A 598 0.02 8.63 7.71
N ASP A 599 -1.24 8.96 7.44
CA ASP A 599 -2.41 8.50 8.22
C ASP A 599 -2.26 8.74 9.73
N PHE A 600 -1.71 7.76 10.46
CA PHE A 600 -1.57 7.75 11.92
C PHE A 600 -0.10 7.64 12.39
N TYR A 601 0.88 7.69 11.48
CA TYR A 601 2.29 7.63 11.82
C TYR A 601 3.13 8.67 11.08
N ALA A 602 4.25 9.05 11.67
CA ALA A 602 5.29 9.84 11.04
C ALA A 602 6.39 8.90 10.52
N ARG A 603 6.94 9.20 9.34
CA ARG A 603 8.10 8.50 8.77
C ARG A 603 9.14 9.50 8.31
N VAL A 604 10.33 9.44 8.89
CA VAL A 604 11.42 10.38 8.63
C VAL A 604 12.66 9.62 8.18
N PHE A 605 13.29 10.11 7.11
CA PHE A 605 14.56 9.65 6.57
C PHE A 605 15.59 10.74 6.75
N VAL A 606 16.64 10.45 7.50
CA VAL A 606 17.65 11.42 7.92
C VAL A 606 19.03 10.90 7.57
N ARG A 607 19.84 11.70 6.88
CA ARG A 607 21.27 11.45 6.74
C ARG A 607 21.96 11.95 8.01
N VAL A 608 22.81 11.12 8.60
CA VAL A 608 23.60 11.46 9.79
C VAL A 608 25.08 11.43 9.42
N HIS A 609 25.82 12.47 9.79
CA HIS A 609 27.24 12.58 9.49
C HIS A 609 27.99 13.33 10.58
N ARG A 610 29.28 13.06 10.68
CA ARG A 610 30.16 13.65 11.68
C ARG A 610 30.70 14.96 11.17
N SER A 611 30.18 16.06 11.71
CA SER A 611 30.65 17.40 11.40
C SER A 611 30.40 18.33 12.59
N PRO A 612 31.37 18.47 13.51
CA PRO A 612 31.27 19.43 14.62
C PRO A 612 31.06 20.88 14.14
N ALA A 613 31.49 21.21 12.92
CA ALA A 613 31.22 22.50 12.31
C ALA A 613 29.72 22.67 11.99
N GLU A 614 29.07 21.65 11.41
CA GLU A 614 27.64 21.71 11.06
C GLU A 614 26.73 21.66 12.30
N VAL A 615 27.16 21.03 13.39
CA VAL A 615 26.41 21.04 14.66
C VAL A 615 26.16 22.45 15.19
N LYS A 616 27.03 23.43 14.86
CA LYS A 616 26.83 24.84 15.26
C LYS A 616 25.54 25.44 14.68
N PHE A 617 25.10 24.97 13.51
CA PHE A 617 23.87 25.43 12.86
C PHE A 617 22.61 24.85 13.50
N THR A 618 22.71 23.77 14.29
CA THR A 618 21.57 23.12 14.94
C THR A 618 20.73 24.12 15.72
N SER A 619 21.36 25.01 16.51
CA SER A 619 20.65 26.02 17.29
C SER A 619 19.92 27.07 16.43
N GLY A 620 20.43 27.39 15.25
CA GLY A 620 19.80 28.32 14.30
C GLY A 620 18.64 27.67 13.53
N ASN A 621 18.67 26.34 13.43
CA ASN A 621 17.63 25.52 12.82
C ASN A 621 16.56 25.06 13.81
N MET A 622 16.42 25.73 14.96
CA MET A 622 15.32 25.53 15.89
C MET A 622 14.45 26.78 16.01
N MET A 623 13.15 26.57 16.18
CA MET A 623 12.19 27.64 16.37
C MET A 623 11.16 27.32 17.45
N MET A 624 10.67 28.38 18.07
CA MET A 624 9.42 28.43 18.81
C MET A 624 8.31 28.92 17.88
N VAL A 625 7.06 28.58 18.20
CA VAL A 625 5.88 29.01 17.44
C VAL A 625 4.89 29.68 18.39
N TYR A 626 4.52 30.91 18.09
CA TYR A 626 3.39 31.61 18.70
C TYR A 626 2.16 31.29 17.88
N ASN A 627 1.21 30.55 18.43
CA ASN A 627 0.08 30.00 17.69
C ASN A 627 -1.26 30.48 18.28
N CYS A 628 -2.14 31.01 17.44
CA CYS A 628 -3.46 31.52 17.83
C CYS A 628 -4.54 30.43 17.70
N ASP A 629 -4.43 29.36 18.48
CA ASP A 629 -5.33 28.19 18.39
C ASP A 629 -6.72 28.40 19.00
N SER A 630 -6.87 29.32 19.96
CA SER A 630 -8.18 29.69 20.52
C SER A 630 -8.89 30.77 19.70
N GLY A 631 -8.20 31.34 18.71
CA GLY A 631 -8.70 32.44 17.90
C GLY A 631 -8.82 32.07 16.43
N CYS A 632 -8.03 32.74 15.59
CA CYS A 632 -8.14 32.64 14.13
C CYS A 632 -7.27 31.53 13.51
N GLY A 633 -6.37 30.91 14.28
CA GLY A 633 -5.45 29.88 13.80
C GLY A 633 -4.15 30.40 13.18
N ALA A 634 -3.92 31.72 13.21
CA ALA A 634 -2.68 32.32 12.73
C ALA A 634 -1.48 31.98 13.63
N TRP A 635 -0.28 31.98 13.06
CA TRP A 635 0.95 31.70 13.79
C TRP A 635 2.11 32.62 13.39
N SER A 636 3.11 32.69 14.25
CA SER A 636 4.39 33.38 14.03
C SER A 636 5.53 32.52 14.55
N THR A 637 6.66 32.49 13.83
CA THR A 637 7.81 31.65 14.18
C THR A 637 8.96 32.48 14.73
N GLN A 638 9.55 32.03 15.83
CA GLN A 638 10.66 32.67 16.51
C GLN A 638 11.88 31.76 16.46
N PRO A 639 12.95 32.11 15.75
CA PRO A 639 14.21 31.37 15.88
C PRO A 639 14.75 31.44 17.31
N ILE A 640 15.40 30.36 17.77
CA ILE A 640 16.09 30.35 19.06
C ILE A 640 17.40 31.14 18.99
N THR A 641 18.17 30.94 17.91
CA THR A 641 19.40 31.69 17.63
C THR A 641 19.41 32.12 16.17
N GLN A 642 20.30 33.05 15.83
CA GLN A 642 20.45 33.55 14.47
C GLN A 642 21.81 33.18 13.91
N THR A 643 21.81 32.57 12.72
CA THR A 643 23.00 32.35 11.91
C THR A 643 23.01 33.39 10.79
N ARG A 644 24.07 34.19 10.70
CA ARG A 644 24.26 35.18 9.62
C ARG A 644 25.53 34.89 8.85
N GLN A 645 25.45 34.85 7.53
CA GLN A 645 26.63 34.82 6.68
C GLN A 645 27.27 36.22 6.67
N ARG A 646 28.58 36.28 6.83
CA ARG A 646 29.42 37.48 6.71
C ARG A 646 30.61 37.15 5.81
N LEU A 647 31.22 38.17 5.24
CA LEU A 647 32.44 38.01 4.45
C LEU A 647 33.64 38.35 5.33
N ASP A 648 34.67 37.51 5.29
CA ASP A 648 35.96 37.82 5.92
C ASP A 648 36.69 38.93 5.15
N LYS A 649 37.79 39.45 5.70
CA LYS A 649 38.66 40.45 5.06
C LYS A 649 39.15 40.04 3.66
N LYS A 650 39.14 38.74 3.36
CA LYS A 650 39.53 38.14 2.07
C LYS A 650 38.36 37.98 1.08
N GLY A 651 37.14 38.30 1.49
CA GLY A 651 35.92 38.08 0.69
C GLY A 651 35.32 36.68 0.81
N ASP A 652 35.92 35.80 1.62
CA ASP A 652 35.40 34.45 1.84
C ASP A 652 34.19 34.47 2.79
N PRO A 653 33.09 33.74 2.48
CA PRO A 653 31.95 33.67 3.37
C PRO A 653 32.23 32.84 4.62
N PHE A 654 31.90 33.39 5.79
CA PHE A 654 31.87 32.69 7.06
C PHE A 654 30.55 32.94 7.80
N TYR A 655 30.21 32.08 8.76
CA TYR A 655 28.98 32.20 9.52
C TYR A 655 29.23 32.75 10.92
N HIS A 656 28.50 33.79 11.29
CA HIS A 656 28.42 34.34 12.63
C HIS A 656 27.16 33.81 13.33
N PHE A 657 27.34 33.21 14.50
CA PHE A 657 26.26 32.69 15.35
C PHE A 657 25.97 33.70 16.45
N GLY A 658 24.73 34.15 16.58
CA GLY A 658 24.31 35.14 17.56
C GLY A 658 22.93 34.87 18.14
N PHE A 659 22.54 35.69 19.11
CA PHE A 659 21.21 35.60 19.71
C PHE A 659 20.14 36.08 18.74
N ALA A 660 19.00 35.37 18.71
CA ALA A 660 17.81 35.90 18.06
C ALA A 660 17.19 36.99 18.95
N GLN A 661 16.78 38.10 18.35
CA GLN A 661 15.97 39.11 19.05
C GLN A 661 14.53 38.58 19.14
N GLY A 662 13.87 38.82 20.28
CA GLY A 662 12.49 38.41 20.49
C GLY A 662 11.77 39.34 21.48
N PRO A 663 10.44 39.18 21.63
CA PRO A 663 9.59 38.26 20.87
C PRO A 663 9.15 38.85 19.51
N VAL A 664 9.07 38.01 18.46
CA VAL A 664 8.54 38.40 17.13
C VAL A 664 7.04 38.69 17.12
N SER A 665 6.30 38.23 18.12
CA SER A 665 4.87 38.44 18.28
C SER A 665 4.58 38.80 19.73
N ASP A 666 3.61 39.68 19.96
CA ASP A 666 3.09 39.96 21.29
C ASP A 666 2.30 38.75 21.84
N ARG A 667 1.91 38.80 23.12
CA ARG A 667 1.08 37.81 23.83
C ARG A 667 -0.29 37.58 23.18
N ARG A 668 -0.76 38.52 22.37
CA ARG A 668 -2.04 38.46 21.66
C ARG A 668 -1.80 38.46 20.16
N CYS A 669 -2.63 37.70 19.44
CA CYS A 669 -2.61 37.64 17.99
C CYS A 669 -2.98 39.00 17.38
N GLU A 670 -2.14 39.49 16.46
CA GLU A 670 -2.33 40.76 15.76
C GLU A 670 -3.59 40.81 14.88
N HIS A 671 -4.09 39.67 14.42
CA HIS A 671 -5.25 39.61 13.53
C HIS A 671 -6.59 39.59 14.27
N CYS A 672 -6.69 38.85 15.39
CA CYS A 672 -7.96 38.68 16.09
C CYS A 672 -7.94 39.06 17.58
N GLY A 673 -6.78 39.40 18.16
CA GLY A 673 -6.64 39.86 19.55
C GLY A 673 -6.71 38.77 20.63
N PHE A 674 -6.85 37.50 20.24
CA PHE A 674 -6.87 36.35 21.15
C PHE A 674 -5.47 35.97 21.62
N GLN A 675 -5.38 35.31 22.78
CA GLN A 675 -4.09 34.87 23.32
C GLN A 675 -3.43 33.82 22.41
N THR A 676 -2.12 33.93 22.24
CA THR A 676 -1.30 32.96 21.51
C THR A 676 -0.66 31.98 22.48
N HIS A 677 -0.70 30.68 22.18
CA HIS A 677 0.05 29.67 22.91
C HIS A 677 1.42 29.42 22.27
N LEU A 678 2.38 28.99 23.09
CA LEU A 678 3.72 28.63 22.65
C LEU A 678 3.79 27.14 22.28
N GLY A 679 4.39 26.84 21.14
CA GLY A 679 4.82 25.51 20.72
C GLY A 679 6.32 25.48 20.44
N GLY A 680 6.89 24.27 20.42
CA GLY A 680 8.33 24.04 20.24
C GLY A 680 9.10 23.90 21.57
N PRO A 681 10.44 23.94 21.53
CA PRO A 681 11.26 24.13 20.34
C PRO A 681 11.09 22.99 19.32
N MET A 682 11.16 23.32 18.04
CA MET A 682 11.04 22.35 16.95
C MET A 682 11.93 22.72 15.77
N TRP A 683 12.14 21.77 14.86
CA TRP A 683 12.98 21.97 13.68
C TRP A 683 12.44 23.07 12.76
N ALA A 684 13.28 24.07 12.49
CA ALA A 684 13.01 25.21 11.62
C ALA A 684 13.63 25.06 10.22
N GLY A 685 14.45 24.02 10.00
CA GLY A 685 15.04 23.75 8.69
C GLY A 685 14.05 23.08 7.71
N PRO A 686 14.52 22.76 6.49
CA PRO A 686 13.77 21.98 5.51
C PRO A 686 13.36 20.61 6.06
N LEU A 687 12.18 20.14 5.64
CA LEU A 687 11.68 18.79 5.93
C LEU A 687 12.17 17.74 4.92
N HIS A 688 12.63 18.20 3.77
CA HIS A 688 12.86 17.41 2.57
C HIS A 688 14.16 17.83 1.87
N ASN A 689 14.81 16.87 1.23
CA ASN A 689 15.82 17.11 0.22
C ASN A 689 15.19 16.82 -1.16
N PRO A 690 14.99 17.84 -2.01
CA PRO A 690 14.27 17.68 -3.29
C PRO A 690 14.99 16.73 -4.25
N HIS A 691 16.32 16.66 -4.20
CA HIS A 691 17.09 15.71 -5.02
C HIS A 691 16.83 14.27 -4.60
N TYR A 692 16.67 14.00 -3.30
CA TYR A 692 16.35 12.67 -2.81
C TYR A 692 14.96 12.22 -3.25
N ILE A 693 13.96 13.11 -3.14
CA ILE A 693 12.59 12.80 -3.58
C ILE A 693 12.54 12.55 -5.09
N ARG A 694 13.18 13.41 -5.90
CA ARG A 694 13.27 13.21 -7.36
C ARG A 694 13.94 11.90 -7.72
N ARG A 695 14.97 11.48 -6.98
CA ARG A 695 15.62 10.19 -7.20
C ARG A 695 14.63 9.03 -7.03
N ILE A 696 13.85 9.03 -5.95
CA ILE A 696 12.85 7.99 -5.70
C ILE A 696 11.76 8.03 -6.78
N LEU A 697 11.23 9.21 -7.13
CA LEU A 697 10.22 9.38 -8.18
C LEU A 697 10.71 8.84 -9.53
N ASN A 698 11.96 9.06 -9.89
CA ASN A 698 12.56 8.56 -11.14
C ASN A 698 12.71 7.03 -11.19
N MET A 699 12.67 6.35 -10.03
CA MET A 699 12.72 4.88 -9.96
C MET A 699 11.35 4.25 -10.17
N LEU A 700 10.26 4.97 -9.87
CA LEU A 700 8.88 4.42 -9.91
C LEU A 700 8.46 3.88 -11.28
N PRO A 701 8.75 4.53 -12.43
CA PRO A 701 8.35 4.01 -13.74
C PRO A 701 8.98 2.65 -14.08
N ARG A 702 10.13 2.33 -13.49
CA ARG A 702 10.87 1.07 -13.71
C ARG A 702 10.59 0.01 -12.63
N ALA A 703 9.81 0.35 -11.60
CA ALA A 703 9.49 -0.55 -10.51
C ALA A 703 8.35 -1.49 -10.90
N ASP A 704 8.46 -2.77 -10.55
CA ASP A 704 7.41 -3.76 -10.82
C ASP A 704 6.19 -3.48 -9.94
N ARG A 705 5.04 -3.21 -10.58
CA ARG A 705 3.75 -2.96 -9.92
C ARG A 705 3.20 -4.18 -9.17
N ASN A 706 3.64 -5.39 -9.52
CA ASN A 706 3.25 -6.60 -8.78
C ASN A 706 3.98 -6.72 -7.45
N VAL A 707 5.22 -6.22 -7.38
CA VAL A 707 6.04 -6.21 -6.16
C VAL A 707 5.62 -5.04 -5.28
N TYR A 708 5.59 -3.83 -5.84
CA TYR A 708 5.26 -2.60 -5.12
C TYR A 708 3.82 -2.17 -5.45
N GLN A 709 2.86 -2.72 -4.71
CA GLN A 709 1.44 -2.47 -4.95
C GLN A 709 1.01 -1.05 -4.61
N THR A 710 1.82 -0.31 -3.83
CA THR A 710 1.50 1.05 -3.40
C THR A 710 2.18 2.16 -4.22
N ILE A 711 2.77 1.84 -5.39
CA ILE A 711 3.47 2.82 -6.26
C ILE A 711 2.65 4.08 -6.52
N ASP A 712 1.38 3.97 -6.88
CA ASP A 712 0.57 5.14 -7.24
C ASP A 712 0.35 6.08 -6.04
N ARG A 713 0.29 5.51 -4.81
CA ARG A 713 0.25 6.27 -3.55
C ARG A 713 1.59 6.93 -3.25
N ILE A 714 2.70 6.22 -3.49
CA ILE A 714 4.05 6.74 -3.29
C ILE A 714 4.29 7.92 -4.23
N GLU A 715 3.94 7.78 -5.51
CA GLU A 715 4.05 8.83 -6.52
C GLU A 715 3.29 10.08 -6.10
N GLY A 716 2.02 9.94 -5.69
CA GLY A 716 1.20 11.07 -5.25
C GLY A 716 1.71 11.74 -3.97
N MET A 717 2.13 10.95 -2.97
CA MET A 717 2.66 11.47 -1.71
C MET A 717 3.98 12.22 -1.93
N LEU A 718 4.94 11.60 -2.64
CA LEU A 718 6.25 12.20 -2.89
C LEU A 718 6.19 13.41 -3.81
N THR A 719 5.30 13.41 -4.81
CA THR A 719 5.09 14.60 -5.65
C THR A 719 4.54 15.75 -4.83
N THR A 720 3.61 15.49 -3.90
CA THR A 720 3.06 16.54 -3.02
C THR A 720 4.14 17.07 -2.07
N ALA A 721 4.94 16.20 -1.46
CA ALA A 721 6.06 16.60 -0.61
C ALA A 721 7.15 17.39 -1.38
N LEU A 722 7.40 17.06 -2.65
CA LEU A 722 8.31 17.82 -3.50
C LEU A 722 7.76 19.21 -3.86
N GLU A 723 6.45 19.33 -4.05
CA GLU A 723 5.76 20.59 -4.34
C GLU A 723 5.71 21.54 -3.13
N GLU A 724 5.96 21.07 -1.90
CA GLU A 724 5.89 21.90 -0.69
C GLU A 724 7.04 22.88 -0.51
N ASP A 725 8.18 22.63 -1.14
CA ASP A 725 9.32 23.52 -1.08
C ASP A 725 9.10 24.74 -1.97
N LEU A 726 8.68 25.85 -1.34
CA LEU A 726 8.45 27.11 -2.03
C LEU A 726 9.75 27.71 -2.59
N SER A 727 10.91 27.41 -2.00
CA SER A 727 12.21 27.96 -2.42
C SER A 727 12.73 27.35 -3.72
N LEU A 728 12.16 26.22 -4.15
CA LEU A 728 12.36 25.71 -5.49
C LEU A 728 11.75 26.71 -6.48
N GLU A 729 12.60 27.56 -7.04
CA GLU A 729 12.30 28.17 -8.31
C GLU A 729 11.87 27.07 -9.28
N LEU A 730 10.60 27.09 -9.70
CA LEU A 730 10.12 26.40 -10.90
C LEU A 730 10.71 27.05 -12.18
N SER A 731 11.87 27.69 -12.07
CA SER A 731 12.62 28.30 -13.16
C SER A 731 13.49 27.22 -13.81
N GLY A 732 13.11 26.80 -15.02
CA GLY A 732 14.06 26.25 -15.98
C GLY A 732 14.12 24.73 -16.19
N LEU A 733 13.19 23.94 -15.64
CA LEU A 733 13.03 22.53 -16.05
C LEU A 733 11.58 22.26 -16.43
N ALA A 734 11.09 23.06 -17.37
CA ALA A 734 9.99 22.63 -18.22
C ALA A 734 10.40 21.28 -18.83
N VAL A 735 9.57 20.28 -18.56
CA VAL A 735 9.45 19.12 -19.43
C VAL A 735 9.33 19.67 -20.85
N HIS A 736 10.35 19.48 -21.69
CA HIS A 736 10.19 19.58 -23.14
C HIS A 736 9.21 18.46 -23.54
N GLN A 737 7.92 18.76 -23.40
CA GLN A 737 6.82 18.14 -24.10
C GLN A 737 6.22 19.24 -24.98
N ASN A 738 7.04 19.77 -25.87
CA ASN A 738 6.52 20.33 -27.11
C ASN A 738 6.61 19.21 -28.14
N SER A 739 5.45 18.65 -28.44
CA SER A 739 5.19 17.95 -29.69
C SER A 739 5.45 18.91 -30.84
N THR A 740 6.65 18.86 -31.39
CA THR A 740 6.91 19.22 -32.78
C THR A 740 7.75 18.10 -33.35
N ASP A 741 7.17 17.39 -34.31
CA ASP A 741 7.84 16.46 -35.19
C ASP A 741 9.05 17.18 -35.82
N ASP A 742 10.25 16.90 -35.32
CA ASP A 742 11.45 17.01 -36.13
C ASP A 742 12.52 16.02 -35.65
N ALA A 743 13.02 15.26 -36.60
CA ALA A 743 13.96 14.18 -36.39
C ALA A 743 15.38 14.72 -36.19
N GLY A 744 16.11 14.18 -35.22
CA GLY A 744 17.57 14.25 -35.15
C GLY A 744 18.14 15.14 -34.06
N GLU A 745 18.29 14.58 -32.86
CA GLU A 745 19.59 14.39 -32.18
C GLU A 745 19.32 13.82 -30.76
N ASP A 746 19.60 12.53 -30.62
CA ASP A 746 19.54 11.82 -29.35
C ASP A 746 20.56 12.40 -28.36
N VAL A 747 20.10 13.21 -27.41
CA VAL A 747 20.87 13.47 -26.18
C VAL A 747 20.87 12.17 -25.37
N PRO A 748 22.04 11.55 -25.08
CA PRO A 748 22.07 10.26 -24.42
C PRO A 748 21.47 10.34 -23.01
N LEU A 749 20.57 9.40 -22.68
CA LEU A 749 19.98 9.12 -21.36
C LEU A 749 21.01 8.64 -20.29
N GLY A 750 22.30 9.02 -20.45
CA GLY A 750 23.41 8.64 -19.59
C GLY A 750 23.75 9.73 -18.56
N GLU A 751 24.03 9.29 -17.32
CA GLU A 751 24.49 10.09 -16.16
C GLU A 751 23.45 10.95 -15.41
N PHE A 752 22.38 10.32 -14.92
CA PHE A 752 21.88 10.73 -13.60
C PHE A 752 22.92 10.32 -12.56
N SER A 753 23.76 11.25 -12.13
CA SER A 753 24.66 11.04 -11.00
C SER A 753 23.85 10.48 -9.83
N ALA A 754 24.16 9.25 -9.39
CA ALA A 754 23.50 8.63 -8.23
C ALA A 754 23.76 9.42 -6.92
N ILE A 755 24.59 10.46 -6.97
CA ILE A 755 24.97 11.25 -5.81
C ILE A 755 23.86 12.25 -5.47
N ILE A 756 23.24 12.08 -4.32
CA ILE A 756 22.31 13.04 -3.70
C ILE A 756 23.13 14.20 -3.10
N PRO A 757 22.98 15.44 -3.60
CA PRO A 757 23.66 16.62 -3.06
C PRO A 757 23.27 16.91 -1.61
N ARG A 758 24.19 17.57 -0.89
CA ARG A 758 23.97 18.09 0.46
C ARG A 758 23.24 19.43 0.38
N LEU A 759 22.23 19.63 1.23
CA LEU A 759 21.66 20.96 1.44
C LEU A 759 22.59 21.84 2.29
N ASP A 760 22.44 23.16 2.15
CA ASP A 760 23.13 24.12 3.01
C ASP A 760 22.70 23.93 4.48
N PRO A 761 23.63 23.64 5.41
CA PRO A 761 23.32 23.49 6.84
C PRO A 761 22.68 24.74 7.47
N ALA A 762 22.88 25.93 6.89
CA ALA A 762 22.28 27.17 7.35
C ALA A 762 20.85 27.40 6.84
N LEU A 763 20.38 26.58 5.89
CA LEU A 763 19.09 26.76 5.26
C LEU A 763 17.95 26.58 6.27
N ARG A 764 17.08 27.57 6.31
CA ARG A 764 15.86 27.55 7.11
C ARG A 764 14.65 27.54 6.20
N ASP A 765 13.59 26.92 6.71
CA ASP A 765 12.29 27.00 6.09
C ASP A 765 11.66 28.36 6.45
N GLU A 766 11.56 29.24 5.45
CA GLU A 766 11.03 30.60 5.62
C GLU A 766 9.52 30.62 5.89
N HIS A 767 8.80 29.64 5.34
CA HIS A 767 7.35 29.58 5.37
C HIS A 767 6.88 28.21 5.86
N PRO A 768 7.18 27.84 7.11
CA PRO A 768 6.77 26.57 7.68
C PRO A 768 5.25 26.54 7.89
N PHE A 769 4.70 25.33 7.94
CA PHE A 769 3.29 25.03 8.15
C PHE A 769 2.36 25.33 6.96
N TYR A 770 1.10 24.97 7.16
CA TYR A 770 0.00 25.14 6.20
C TYR A 770 -1.28 25.48 6.97
N PHE A 771 -2.23 26.13 6.31
CA PHE A 771 -3.56 26.35 6.89
C PHE A 771 -4.61 25.53 6.16
N SER A 772 -5.74 25.27 6.81
CA SER A 772 -6.86 24.54 6.22
C SER A 772 -7.99 25.50 5.89
N LEU A 773 -8.51 25.41 4.65
CA LEU A 773 -9.56 26.30 4.17
C LEU A 773 -10.86 26.17 4.96
N SER A 774 -11.19 24.94 5.40
CA SER A 774 -12.35 24.71 6.26
C SER A 774 -12.20 25.37 7.63
N SER A 775 -10.96 25.47 8.14
CA SER A 775 -10.70 26.15 9.42
C SER A 775 -10.84 27.65 9.29
N LEU A 776 -10.34 28.25 8.21
CA LEU A 776 -10.53 29.68 7.93
C LEU A 776 -12.01 30.03 7.75
N SER A 777 -12.74 29.24 6.95
CA SER A 777 -14.18 29.45 6.74
C SER A 777 -15.00 29.24 8.01
N LYS A 778 -14.58 28.34 8.91
CA LYS A 778 -15.21 28.15 10.24
C LYS A 778 -15.08 29.39 11.11
N VAL A 779 -13.94 30.10 11.07
CA VAL A 779 -13.74 31.35 11.82
C VAL A 779 -14.71 32.44 11.36
N LEU A 780 -14.98 32.53 10.06
CA LEU A 780 -15.87 33.55 9.48
C LEU A 780 -17.33 33.09 9.33
N HIS A 781 -17.67 31.85 9.70
CA HIS A 781 -19.01 31.27 9.50
C HIS A 781 -19.53 31.38 8.05
N THR A 782 -18.64 31.17 7.07
CA THR A 782 -18.94 31.24 5.63
C THR A 782 -18.80 29.85 4.97
N SER A 783 -19.25 29.71 3.71
CA SER A 783 -19.00 28.48 2.94
C SER A 783 -17.51 28.28 2.71
N THR A 784 -17.07 27.02 2.66
CA THR A 784 -15.65 26.71 2.45
C THR A 784 -15.19 27.20 1.08
N ILE A 785 -14.18 28.07 1.04
CA ILE A 785 -13.56 28.52 -0.21
C ILE A 785 -12.94 27.31 -0.94
N SER A 786 -13.12 27.23 -2.26
CA SER A 786 -12.50 26.17 -3.06
C SER A 786 -10.98 26.34 -3.07
N ILE A 787 -10.23 25.23 -3.12
CA ILE A 787 -8.76 25.30 -3.17
C ILE A 787 -8.27 26.06 -4.40
N ASP A 788 -8.98 25.94 -5.52
CA ASP A 788 -8.65 26.61 -6.76
C ASP A 788 -8.93 28.11 -6.66
N ALA A 789 -10.05 28.53 -6.06
CA ALA A 789 -10.32 29.96 -5.85
C ALA A 789 -9.28 30.62 -4.93
N MET A 790 -8.91 29.97 -3.82
CA MET A 790 -7.90 30.50 -2.90
C MET A 790 -6.52 30.58 -3.55
N ARG A 791 -6.11 29.55 -4.29
CA ARG A 791 -4.83 29.55 -5.02
C ARG A 791 -4.83 30.57 -6.15
N GLY A 792 -5.95 30.72 -6.85
CA GLY A 792 -6.15 31.75 -7.88
C GLY A 792 -5.94 33.15 -7.33
N ALA A 793 -6.58 33.46 -6.19
CA ALA A 793 -6.42 34.75 -5.51
C ALA A 793 -4.97 35.00 -5.05
N LEU A 794 -4.32 34.01 -4.42
CA LEU A 794 -2.92 34.14 -4.00
C LEU A 794 -1.97 34.39 -5.18
N ARG A 795 -2.14 33.64 -6.27
CA ARG A 795 -1.30 33.76 -7.47
C ARG A 795 -1.53 35.06 -8.22
N HIS A 796 -2.78 35.52 -8.29
CA HIS A 796 -3.10 36.82 -8.88
C HIS A 796 -2.37 37.95 -8.17
N LEU A 797 -2.20 37.84 -6.85
CA LEU A 797 -1.44 38.76 -6.01
C LEU A 797 0.09 38.55 -6.05
N GLY A 798 0.59 37.60 -6.85
CA GLY A 798 2.01 37.29 -6.97
C GLY A 798 2.59 36.37 -5.89
N TYR A 799 1.75 35.78 -5.03
CA TYR A 799 2.18 34.83 -4.01
C TYR A 799 2.20 33.40 -4.54
N ARG A 800 3.17 32.61 -4.06
CA ARG A 800 3.25 31.18 -4.35
C ARG A 800 2.29 30.44 -3.44
N SER A 801 1.68 29.37 -3.96
CA SER A 801 0.75 28.54 -3.20
C SER A 801 0.86 27.07 -3.60
N THR A 802 0.99 26.19 -2.62
CA THR A 802 1.15 24.75 -2.80
C THR A 802 0.26 23.99 -1.82
N ARG A 803 0.12 22.67 -2.02
CA ARG A 803 -0.62 21.78 -1.11
C ARG A 803 0.35 21.23 -0.07
N SER A 804 -0.14 20.79 1.09
CA SER A 804 0.66 19.97 2.00
C SER A 804 0.24 18.50 1.95
N HIS A 805 1.23 17.60 1.99
CA HIS A 805 1.10 16.16 2.09
C HIS A 805 0.50 15.75 3.43
N ALA A 806 0.74 16.53 4.48
CA ALA A 806 0.33 16.20 5.85
C ALA A 806 -1.18 16.28 6.04
N ARG A 807 -1.90 17.07 5.23
CA ARG A 807 -3.36 17.18 5.33
C ARG A 807 -4.02 17.57 4.00
N PRO A 808 -5.13 16.92 3.61
CA PRO A 808 -5.90 17.34 2.43
C PRO A 808 -6.59 18.70 2.67
N ASN A 809 -6.93 19.40 1.58
CA ASN A 809 -7.55 20.72 1.61
C ASN A 809 -6.77 21.75 2.46
N SER A 810 -5.46 21.68 2.35
CA SER A 810 -4.50 22.58 2.97
C SER A 810 -3.77 23.41 1.93
N ILE A 811 -3.36 24.62 2.32
CA ILE A 811 -2.52 25.49 1.50
C ILE A 811 -1.31 25.92 2.31
N ARG A 812 -0.16 25.87 1.65
CA ARG A 812 1.09 26.48 2.05
C ARG A 812 1.42 27.63 1.10
N THR A 813 1.90 28.75 1.63
CA THR A 813 2.12 29.98 0.85
C THR A 813 3.18 30.86 1.51
N ASP A 814 3.79 31.73 0.71
CA ASP A 814 4.67 32.83 1.17
C ASP A 814 3.88 34.12 1.47
N ALA A 815 2.56 34.11 1.30
CA ALA A 815 1.70 35.22 1.68
C ALA A 815 1.62 35.40 3.21
N PRO A 816 1.72 36.64 3.72
CA PRO A 816 1.49 36.91 5.14
C PRO A 816 0.01 36.72 5.50
N TRP A 817 -0.24 36.50 6.79
CA TRP A 817 -1.60 36.28 7.32
C TRP A 817 -2.59 37.41 7.04
N GLU A 818 -2.11 38.64 6.95
CA GLU A 818 -2.95 39.80 6.61
C GLU A 818 -3.58 39.67 5.22
N VAL A 819 -2.80 39.18 4.24
CA VAL A 819 -3.26 38.91 2.88
C VAL A 819 -4.21 37.73 2.86
N VAL A 820 -3.90 36.65 3.59
CA VAL A 820 -4.80 35.48 3.71
C VAL A 820 -6.17 35.90 4.25
N TRP A 821 -6.20 36.74 5.29
CA TRP A 821 -7.46 37.24 5.84
C TRP A 821 -8.16 38.24 4.94
N GLU A 822 -7.44 39.05 4.16
CA GLU A 822 -8.06 39.92 3.15
C GLU A 822 -8.75 39.10 2.06
N ILE A 823 -8.10 38.06 1.53
CA ILE A 823 -8.72 37.14 0.57
C ILE A 823 -10.01 36.54 1.14
N MET A 824 -9.99 36.12 2.42
CA MET A 824 -11.18 35.57 3.07
C MET A 824 -12.28 36.61 3.30
N ARG A 825 -11.94 37.88 3.59
CA ARG A 825 -12.94 38.98 3.66
C ARG A 825 -13.58 39.24 2.31
N GLU A 826 -12.79 39.27 1.24
CA GLU A 826 -13.28 39.45 -0.12
C GLU A 826 -14.10 38.25 -0.60
N TRP A 827 -13.79 37.03 -0.15
CA TRP A 827 -14.61 35.85 -0.41
C TRP A 827 -16.01 36.01 0.19
N VAL A 828 -16.07 36.48 1.45
CA VAL A 828 -17.35 36.78 2.10
C VAL A 828 -18.12 37.86 1.34
N ARG A 829 -17.43 38.94 0.92
CA ARG A 829 -18.06 40.06 0.21
C ARG A 829 -18.59 39.67 -1.17
N GLN A 830 -17.78 38.98 -1.97
CA GLN A 830 -18.07 38.73 -3.39
C GLN A 830 -18.86 37.44 -3.66
N LYS A 831 -18.67 36.40 -2.84
CA LYS A 831 -19.12 35.03 -3.17
C LYS A 831 -19.97 34.38 -2.09
N SER A 832 -19.70 34.64 -0.81
CA SER A 832 -20.39 33.96 0.29
C SER A 832 -20.68 34.87 1.49
N PRO A 833 -21.66 35.80 1.34
CA PRO A 833 -22.06 36.71 2.41
C PRO A 833 -22.52 35.97 3.66
N ILE A 834 -22.13 36.49 4.83
CA ILE A 834 -22.47 35.91 6.13
C ILE A 834 -23.89 36.33 6.51
N ARG A 835 -24.68 35.39 7.06
CA ARG A 835 -26.02 35.69 7.58
C ARG A 835 -25.94 36.64 8.77
N GLN A 836 -26.86 37.61 8.85
CA GLN A 836 -26.94 38.52 10.00
C GLN A 836 -27.06 37.72 11.31
N GLY A 837 -26.25 38.09 12.31
CA GLY A 837 -26.19 37.41 13.62
C GLY A 837 -25.42 36.08 13.66
N ALA A 838 -24.86 35.59 12.54
CA ALA A 838 -24.09 34.33 12.54
C ALA A 838 -22.75 34.45 13.27
N ILE A 839 -22.10 35.62 13.20
CA ILE A 839 -20.88 35.92 13.95
C ILE A 839 -21.26 36.60 15.27
N LYS A 840 -20.80 36.04 16.39
CA LYS A 840 -20.98 36.63 17.72
C LYS A 840 -20.03 37.81 17.93
N ALA A 841 -20.51 38.88 18.57
CA ALA A 841 -19.66 40.00 19.01
C ALA A 841 -18.50 39.50 19.89
N GLY A 842 -17.32 40.09 19.76
CA GLY A 842 -16.09 39.66 20.44
C GLY A 842 -15.49 38.32 19.96
N SER A 843 -16.09 37.63 18.99
CA SER A 843 -15.49 36.43 18.40
C SER A 843 -14.30 36.78 17.47
N PRO A 844 -13.38 35.84 17.19
CA PRO A 844 -12.26 36.09 16.27
C PRO A 844 -12.72 36.53 14.88
N GLY A 845 -13.81 35.92 14.38
CA GLY A 845 -14.41 36.28 13.10
C GLY A 845 -14.96 37.70 13.09
N ALA A 846 -15.56 38.19 14.19
CA ALA A 846 -16.04 39.55 14.30
C ALA A 846 -14.90 40.56 14.15
N VAL A 847 -13.78 40.32 14.84
CA VAL A 847 -12.60 41.20 14.78
C VAL A 847 -11.99 41.23 13.38
N ILE A 848 -11.94 40.08 12.71
CA ILE A 848 -11.43 39.99 11.33
C ILE A 848 -12.36 40.73 10.36
N MET A 849 -13.67 40.52 10.45
CA MET A 849 -14.67 41.17 9.58
C MET A 849 -14.84 42.66 9.87
N ALA A 850 -14.50 43.12 11.08
CA ALA A 850 -14.48 44.55 11.40
C ALA A 850 -13.53 45.32 10.46
N ARG A 851 -12.44 44.68 10.00
CA ARG A 851 -11.47 45.28 9.05
C ARG A 851 -11.90 45.17 7.58
N SER A 852 -13.16 44.89 7.26
CA SER A 852 -13.63 44.83 5.88
C SER A 852 -13.75 46.23 5.26
N ARG A 853 -13.56 46.34 3.94
CA ARG A 853 -13.65 47.61 3.20
C ARG A 853 -14.97 48.33 3.42
N GLU A 854 -16.07 47.58 3.42
CA GLU A 854 -17.41 48.13 3.65
C GLU A 854 -17.56 48.77 5.04
N ASN A 855 -16.85 48.27 6.05
CA ASN A 855 -16.89 48.81 7.41
C ASN A 855 -15.95 50.00 7.58
N ILE A 856 -14.78 49.97 6.92
CA ILE A 856 -13.82 51.09 6.91
C ILE A 856 -14.46 52.31 6.21
N GLN A 857 -15.05 52.12 5.01
CA GLN A 857 -15.70 53.18 4.25
C GLN A 857 -16.96 53.77 4.94
N LYS A 858 -17.63 52.99 5.80
CA LYS A 858 -18.77 53.50 6.60
C LYS A 858 -18.33 54.35 7.80
N SER A 859 -17.05 54.31 8.18
CA SER A 859 -16.54 54.89 9.42
C SER A 859 -15.79 56.22 9.26
N ASP A 860 -15.73 56.79 8.05
CA ASP A 860 -15.05 58.08 7.79
C ASP A 860 -15.71 59.31 8.48
N GLY A 861 -16.61 59.11 9.44
CA GLY A 861 -17.24 60.17 10.27
C GLY A 861 -17.20 59.97 11.79
N GLU A 862 -16.82 58.80 12.31
CA GLU A 862 -16.64 58.53 13.75
C GLU A 862 -15.42 57.61 13.92
N ASP A 863 -14.50 57.92 14.85
CA ASP A 863 -13.33 57.08 15.14
C ASP A 863 -13.74 55.61 15.28
N PHE A 864 -13.44 54.80 14.26
CA PHE A 864 -13.84 53.40 14.14
C PHE A 864 -13.47 52.54 15.37
N SER A 865 -12.39 52.93 16.06
CA SER A 865 -11.94 52.37 17.34
C SER A 865 -12.96 52.55 18.47
N ILE A 866 -13.63 53.70 18.53
CA ILE A 866 -14.60 54.07 19.55
C ILE A 866 -15.93 53.33 19.30
N GLY A 867 -16.35 53.21 18.03
CA GLY A 867 -17.53 52.43 17.66
C GLY A 867 -17.42 50.94 18.03
N LEU A 868 -16.27 50.33 17.74
CA LEU A 868 -16.00 48.92 18.09
C LEU A 868 -15.93 48.74 19.62
N LEU A 869 -15.26 49.65 20.33
CA LEU A 869 -15.21 49.65 21.80
C LEU A 869 -16.61 49.73 22.42
N LYS A 870 -17.45 50.63 21.92
CA LYS A 870 -18.83 50.80 22.38
C LYS A 870 -19.62 49.51 22.20
N SER A 871 -19.51 48.86 21.03
CA SER A 871 -20.17 47.59 20.76
C SER A 871 -19.69 46.44 21.66
N ASP A 872 -18.38 46.36 21.92
CA ASP A 872 -17.77 45.33 22.74
C ASP A 872 -18.09 45.50 24.23
N ILE A 873 -18.15 46.75 24.71
CA ILE A 873 -18.58 47.09 26.08
C ILE A 873 -20.07 46.76 26.25
N MET A 874 -20.92 47.10 25.28
CA MET A 874 -22.34 46.73 25.30
C MET A 874 -22.53 45.21 25.36
N ALA A 875 -21.79 44.45 24.54
CA ALA A 875 -21.84 42.99 24.56
C ALA A 875 -21.27 42.38 25.86
N ALA A 876 -20.29 43.05 26.50
CA ALA A 876 -19.77 42.63 27.80
C ALA A 876 -20.80 42.85 28.92
N ALA A 877 -21.67 43.85 28.80
CA ALA A 877 -22.76 44.11 29.74
C ALA A 877 -23.87 43.04 29.73
N GLU A 878 -23.92 42.19 28.71
CA GLU A 878 -24.82 41.04 28.63
C GLU A 878 -24.26 39.78 29.32
N ALA A 879 -23.04 39.83 29.88
CA ALA A 879 -22.43 38.70 30.58
C ALA A 879 -23.14 38.44 31.92
N LYS A 880 -23.39 37.16 32.24
CA LYS A 880 -24.11 36.74 33.45
C LYS A 880 -23.22 36.72 34.71
N ASP A 881 -21.91 36.69 34.53
CA ASP A 881 -20.91 36.63 35.60
C ASP A 881 -20.04 37.90 35.58
N VAL A 882 -19.80 38.48 36.76
CA VAL A 882 -18.97 39.66 36.97
C VAL A 882 -17.52 39.39 36.54
N MET A 883 -16.99 38.18 36.77
CA MET A 883 -15.63 37.84 36.31
C MET A 883 -15.53 37.79 34.79
N GLU A 884 -16.56 37.26 34.13
CA GLU A 884 -16.64 37.21 32.67
C GLU A 884 -16.81 38.62 32.07
N MET A 885 -17.64 39.45 32.70
CA MET A 885 -17.84 40.85 32.33
C MET A 885 -16.53 41.64 32.44
N VAL A 886 -15.83 41.56 33.57
CA VAL A 886 -14.55 42.23 33.80
C VAL A 886 -13.50 41.80 32.77
N SER A 887 -13.41 40.49 32.49
CA SER A 887 -12.48 39.96 31.49
C SER A 887 -12.78 40.48 30.06
N LYS A 888 -14.07 40.56 29.68
CA LYS A 888 -14.50 41.07 28.37
C LYS A 888 -14.28 42.58 28.24
N VAL A 889 -14.60 43.36 29.27
CA VAL A 889 -14.38 44.82 29.31
C VAL A 889 -12.88 45.13 29.29
N GLN A 890 -12.08 44.42 30.08
CA GLN A 890 -10.62 44.57 30.09
C GLN A 890 -10.01 44.20 28.73
N ALA A 891 -10.53 43.15 28.07
CA ALA A 891 -10.13 42.80 26.70
C ALA A 891 -10.55 43.86 25.67
N ALA A 892 -11.69 44.53 25.84
CA ALA A 892 -12.14 45.61 24.96
C ALA A 892 -11.30 46.89 25.12
N LEU A 893 -11.07 47.35 26.34
CA LEU A 893 -10.26 48.53 26.64
C LEU A 893 -8.79 48.37 26.23
N TYR A 894 -8.20 47.19 26.47
CA TYR A 894 -6.83 46.90 26.06
C TYR A 894 -6.67 46.85 24.53
N ARG A 895 -7.69 46.39 23.80
CA ARG A 895 -7.69 46.40 22.31
C ARG A 895 -7.63 47.81 21.73
N VAL A 896 -8.16 48.80 22.45
CA VAL A 896 -8.06 50.22 22.07
C VAL A 896 -6.71 50.81 22.51
N GLY A 897 -6.23 50.48 23.72
CA GLY A 897 -4.93 50.96 24.22
C GLY A 897 -3.73 50.44 23.43
N ALA A 898 -3.76 49.19 22.94
CA ALA A 898 -2.71 48.62 22.11
C ALA A 898 -2.54 49.34 20.74
N ARG A 899 -3.57 50.07 20.27
CA ARG A 899 -3.52 50.85 19.03
C ARG A 899 -2.72 52.16 19.18
N GLN A 900 -2.68 52.76 20.36
CA GLN A 900 -1.88 53.98 20.60
C GLN A 900 -0.38 53.66 20.69
N GLY A 901 -0.01 52.51 21.29
CA GLY A 901 1.39 52.07 21.36
C GLY A 901 2.00 51.63 20.02
N SER A 902 1.18 51.25 19.03
CA SER A 902 1.67 50.81 17.71
C SER A 902 1.96 51.95 16.73
N GLN A 903 1.57 53.20 17.02
CA GLN A 903 1.92 54.35 16.18
C GLN A 903 3.30 54.94 16.53
N GLU A 904 3.75 54.88 17.79
CA GLU A 904 5.06 55.46 18.19
C GLU A 904 6.25 54.50 18.06
N THR A 905 6.03 53.19 17.86
CA THR A 905 7.13 52.18 17.91
C THR A 905 7.58 51.62 16.55
N VAL A 906 7.20 52.26 15.42
CA VAL A 906 7.57 51.77 14.06
C VAL A 906 9.00 52.16 13.65
N MET A 907 9.71 52.98 14.42
CA MET A 907 11.12 53.32 14.15
C MET A 907 12.08 52.46 14.98
N SER A 908 12.43 51.28 14.45
CA SER A 908 13.78 50.64 14.52
C SER A 908 13.73 49.10 14.46
N GLN A 909 13.39 48.53 13.30
CA GLN A 909 13.88 47.19 12.95
C GLN A 909 15.14 47.32 12.07
N PRO A 910 16.24 46.60 12.36
CA PRO A 910 17.39 46.58 11.47
C PRO A 910 17.04 45.75 10.23
N ARG A 911 16.69 46.45 9.15
CA ARG A 911 16.56 45.90 7.80
C ARG A 911 17.89 45.29 7.36
N SER A 912 17.89 43.99 7.09
CA SER A 912 18.84 43.38 6.16
C SER A 912 18.13 43.22 4.81
N TYR A 913 18.69 43.84 3.79
CA TYR A 913 18.13 44.09 2.47
C TYR A 913 17.72 42.82 1.69
N ASN A 914 16.54 42.89 1.06
CA ASN A 914 16.42 42.71 -0.39
C ASN A 914 15.25 43.57 -0.92
N ASN A 915 15.51 44.26 -2.04
CA ASN A 915 14.63 45.23 -2.69
C ASN A 915 13.23 44.66 -2.95
N SER A 916 12.22 45.15 -2.23
CA SER A 916 10.84 45.14 -2.70
C SER A 916 10.20 46.47 -2.33
N ALA A 917 9.46 47.05 -3.27
CA ALA A 917 8.71 48.29 -3.09
C ALA A 917 7.85 48.25 -1.80
N PRO A 918 7.51 49.40 -1.18
CA PRO A 918 6.56 49.43 -0.08
C PRO A 918 5.29 48.66 -0.50
N ARG A 919 5.01 47.54 0.18
CA ARG A 919 3.86 46.71 -0.16
C ARG A 919 2.59 47.53 0.10
N PRO A 920 1.63 47.57 -0.85
CA PRO A 920 0.39 48.31 -0.65
C PRO A 920 -0.38 47.79 0.56
N ASP A 921 -1.14 48.67 1.22
CA ASP A 921 -2.00 48.31 2.35
C ASP A 921 -2.89 47.13 1.92
N PRO A 922 -2.91 45.99 2.67
CA PRO A 922 -3.75 44.84 2.35
C PRO A 922 -5.20 45.21 2.01
N GLY A 923 -5.77 46.25 2.63
CA GLY A 923 -7.13 46.74 2.35
C GLY A 923 -7.35 47.35 0.96
N THR A 924 -6.30 47.54 0.17
CA THR A 924 -6.34 48.11 -1.19
C THR A 924 -6.07 47.08 -2.29
N LEU A 925 -5.76 45.84 -1.93
CA LEU A 925 -5.39 44.78 -2.88
C LEU A 925 -6.56 44.41 -3.81
N GLU A 926 -6.34 44.32 -5.11
CA GLU A 926 -7.36 43.79 -6.02
C GLU A 926 -7.39 42.26 -5.93
N ILE A 927 -8.45 41.69 -5.35
CA ILE A 927 -8.59 40.25 -5.17
C ILE A 927 -9.51 39.66 -6.23
N VAL A 928 -8.91 38.87 -7.12
CA VAL A 928 -9.59 38.15 -8.19
C VAL A 928 -9.54 36.65 -7.91
N PHE A 929 -10.71 36.03 -7.79
CA PHE A 929 -10.85 34.57 -7.63
C PHE A 929 -10.77 33.85 -8.97
N ASP A 930 -9.61 33.92 -9.63
CA ASP A 930 -9.37 33.21 -10.88
C ASP A 930 -9.14 31.70 -10.62
N GLU A 931 -10.21 30.91 -10.67
CA GLU A 931 -10.10 29.47 -10.51
C GLU A 931 -9.29 28.79 -11.63
N ALA A 932 -9.18 29.38 -12.82
CA ALA A 932 -8.35 28.82 -13.89
C ALA A 932 -6.86 28.97 -13.54
N LEU A 933 -6.46 30.14 -13.04
CA LEU A 933 -5.12 30.38 -12.49
C LEU A 933 -4.83 29.53 -11.23
N GLY A 934 -5.86 29.23 -10.44
CA GLY A 934 -5.76 28.29 -9.32
C GLY A 934 -5.61 26.83 -9.75
N LYS A 935 -6.30 26.44 -10.83
CA LYS A 935 -6.23 25.09 -11.43
C LYS A 935 -4.92 24.86 -12.17
N GLU A 936 -4.35 25.92 -12.74
CA GLU A 936 -3.23 25.98 -13.70
C GLU A 936 -2.57 24.63 -14.04
N ALA A 937 -2.93 24.17 -15.24
CA ALA A 937 -2.20 23.43 -16.28
C ALA A 937 -1.00 22.58 -15.86
N VAL A 938 -1.08 21.87 -14.76
CA VAL A 938 -0.24 20.71 -14.64
C VAL A 938 -0.88 19.61 -15.49
N ALA A 939 -0.38 19.43 -16.72
CA ALA A 939 -0.58 18.25 -17.55
C ALA A 939 -0.02 16.96 -16.89
N ARG A 940 -0.01 16.88 -15.55
CA ARG A 940 0.41 15.73 -14.77
C ARG A 940 -0.79 14.79 -14.69
N LYS A 941 -0.58 13.62 -15.29
CA LYS A 941 -1.02 12.31 -14.80
C LYS A 941 -1.85 12.40 -13.51
N ARG A 942 -3.10 11.91 -13.52
CA ARG A 942 -3.99 11.90 -12.35
C ARG A 942 -3.32 11.18 -11.17
N LEU A 943 -2.80 11.95 -10.21
CA LEU A 943 -2.06 11.43 -9.05
C LEU A 943 -2.99 11.12 -7.86
N VAL A 944 -2.75 9.99 -7.20
CA VAL A 944 -3.40 9.62 -5.94
C VAL A 944 -2.64 10.24 -4.77
N ARG A 945 -2.93 11.51 -4.46
CA ARG A 945 -2.21 12.29 -3.43
C ARG A 945 -2.61 11.92 -1.99
N TYR A 946 -3.90 11.70 -1.77
CA TYR A 946 -4.47 11.44 -0.45
C TYR A 946 -5.28 10.15 -0.50
N GLN A 947 -4.63 9.01 -0.27
CA GLN A 947 -5.30 7.71 -0.16
C GLN A 947 -5.50 7.36 1.31
N ILE A 948 -6.75 7.18 1.71
CA ILE A 948 -7.10 6.72 3.06
C ILE A 948 -7.12 5.20 3.07
N ASN A 949 -6.45 4.60 4.04
CA ASN A 949 -6.49 3.15 4.23
C ASN A 949 -7.93 2.66 4.56
N PRO A 950 -8.38 1.51 4.01
CA PRO A 950 -9.72 0.99 4.26
C PRO A 950 -9.95 0.70 5.75
N ARG A 951 -11.14 1.05 6.27
CA ARG A 951 -11.49 1.02 7.71
C ARG A 951 -11.26 -0.34 8.38
N GLU A 952 -11.48 -1.43 7.66
CA GLU A 952 -11.38 -2.81 8.19
C GLU A 952 -9.97 -3.19 8.65
N ASN A 953 -8.94 -2.53 8.11
CA ASN A 953 -7.55 -2.84 8.46
C ASN A 953 -7.03 -1.97 9.60
N TRP A 954 -7.80 -1.00 10.09
CA TRP A 954 -7.37 -0.15 11.20
C TRP A 954 -7.35 -1.00 12.47
N GLY A 955 -6.20 -1.03 13.16
CA GLY A 955 -6.11 -1.57 14.51
C GLY A 955 -7.07 -0.86 15.46
N PRO A 956 -7.16 -1.26 16.75
CA PRO A 956 -8.07 -0.62 17.70
C PRO A 956 -7.84 0.89 17.71
N LEU A 957 -8.76 1.62 17.08
CA LEU A 957 -8.73 3.06 16.97
C LEU A 957 -8.82 3.61 18.39
N SER A 958 -7.68 4.03 18.95
CA SER A 958 -7.72 4.97 20.06
C SER A 958 -8.49 6.17 19.54
N ARG A 959 -9.69 6.39 20.07
CA ARG A 959 -10.50 7.58 19.77
C ARG A 959 -9.68 8.81 20.11
N ALA A 960 -8.88 9.29 19.16
CA ALA A 960 -8.38 10.65 19.17
C ALA A 960 -9.61 11.52 18.90
N SER A 961 -10.38 11.82 19.93
CA SER A 961 -11.40 12.86 19.89
C SER A 961 -10.65 14.20 19.91
N GLY A 962 -10.09 14.58 18.76
CA GLY A 962 -9.40 15.84 18.54
C GLY A 962 -9.85 16.45 17.23
N GLY A 963 -10.93 17.25 17.28
CA GLY A 963 -11.32 18.17 16.21
C GLY A 963 -12.41 17.69 15.25
N ARG A 964 -13.67 17.85 15.67
CA ARG A 964 -14.70 18.44 14.79
C ARG A 964 -14.70 19.97 15.00
#